data_AF-A0AAW0SEU3-F1
#
_entry.id   AF-A0AAW0SEU3-F1
#
_cell.length_a   1.000
_cell.length_b   1.000
_cell.length_c   1.000
_cell.angle_alpha   90.00
_cell.angle_beta   90.00
_cell.angle_gamma   90.00
#
_symmetry.space_group_name_H-M   'P 1'
#
loop_
_entity.id
_entity.type
_entity.pdbx_description
1 polymer ?
#
loop_
_entity_poly.entity_id
_entity_poly.type
_entity_poly.pdbx_seq_one_letter_code
_entity_poly.pdbx_strand_id
1 'polypeptide(L)'
;MRLRTSWVWRRVMRWTAWWRQWPRMRITCSVVSTCMAWGRRRGCPWWMCWRPLGASGVASLAPGQPPLRRRCSWVPGAWLALALFPTYWTTTPRRDTHNRVTQQRTIPPPTPAPSPLSPPTKVSCTAAGLSAGSYRPMVTMAGARAVMGNKVTSTTLPVASALTPQSGSINGGAVLVGNSSGFIPGYMMVVVGGAECPMLQESANTISCRLPPGIEGEAAVVVSVACSENVMAAKAFTYAAAVTPMLLSVTPSTDVVSSTTLTLDGTGFTLSGGTPEVTVGGKRCGLVSPASPTSLQCIVPALGGGKHEVVVRDAVYGDSNNLSISLIFSLTSLTPPSGSFGGARIMLAGQGFDPDGGSLVTLCDLPCDLVSSDSTTAVTCVAPALPHSEADVTCDVVVSSPNGLSASLLGGFTYQLALTPSLTGLEPQRGGTAGGTSLTLTGTGFGLSGNEVTIGGSECKVTQEGPTSITCITEAHQGSGHFQVKVTAPGKGLAAANNSGIFSYIDLWSSPFTWGSEPPPSQGQLVVVTQGQTLLLDQSTPVLKMLLIQGGHVVFDVETVEELVLRAEYILIVGGGSLSIGSEDQPFPGEAVIELHGNTHSTELPLYGAKVLAVRDGTLDLHGRHVPITWTHLAYTASLGDTNLTLSLPVTWRQGDQVVIATTENRFYMNENEVRTIASVSEDGLEVTLTEALEHTHLSVTQTLGGRTVETRAEVGLLTHNVKIRGNVGTDFSVAIEGCDTAFRPDQHATQSCFNGRHGDEIGSDQFGATVILSGKFPDQDLVMGRIEYVEVTKAGQAFQLGRYPLHFHLAGDMGGSYIRGCSIHHTYNRAVTMHATNNLLVEHNVAYNNMGHAIFTEDGVEQNNVVQYNLAVYTRTSSSLLNVDVTPSSFWVVNPNNIFRHNAAAGGTHFGYWYRLDHHPSGPSTTNTYCQNNEKMGLFFNNTAHSMGRYGLWVFSNPGYHPKVRHLWRQGHGGQVGKLHRVAL
;
A
#
# COMPACT_ATOMS: atom_id res chain seq x y z
N MET A 1 58.68 -4.65 -21.17
CA MET A 1 59.72 -5.33 -20.37
C MET A 1 59.04 -6.10 -19.24
N ARG A 2 59.48 -7.34 -19.03
CA ARG A 2 59.58 -8.17 -17.81
C ARG A 2 58.52 -8.01 -16.68
N LEU A 3 57.62 -8.99 -16.47
CA LEU A 3 57.70 -10.19 -15.57
C LEU A 3 57.46 -9.82 -14.07
N ARG A 4 56.73 -10.55 -13.20
CA ARG A 4 56.18 -11.93 -13.23
C ARG A 4 55.12 -12.20 -12.12
N THR A 5 54.01 -12.90 -12.46
CA THR A 5 53.44 -14.15 -11.85
C THR A 5 53.47 -14.35 -10.31
N SER A 6 52.37 -14.54 -9.54
CA SER A 6 51.27 -15.56 -9.54
C SER A 6 51.47 -16.78 -8.61
N TRP A 7 50.49 -17.08 -7.74
CA TRP A 7 50.03 -18.39 -7.20
C TRP A 7 48.74 -18.08 -6.38
N VAL A 8 47.55 -18.70 -6.43
CA VAL A 8 46.93 -19.83 -7.16
C VAL A 8 47.13 -21.25 -6.57
N TRP A 9 46.10 -21.80 -5.90
CA TRP A 9 45.78 -23.24 -5.90
C TRP A 9 44.25 -23.48 -5.91
N ARG A 10 43.81 -24.61 -6.46
CA ARG A 10 42.42 -25.02 -6.73
C ARG A 10 42.26 -26.54 -6.45
N ARG A 11 41.00 -27.01 -6.40
CA ARG A 11 40.52 -28.43 -6.34
C ARG A 11 40.41 -29.02 -4.92
N VAL A 12 39.33 -29.70 -4.47
CA VAL A 12 38.28 -30.59 -5.05
C VAL A 12 38.61 -32.09 -4.98
N MET A 13 37.91 -32.80 -4.07
CA MET A 13 37.18 -34.09 -4.21
C MET A 13 36.21 -34.16 -2.99
N ARG A 14 34.88 -34.35 -3.10
CA ARG A 14 34.02 -35.46 -3.61
C ARG A 14 33.99 -36.72 -2.74
N TRP A 15 32.77 -37.15 -2.37
CA TRP A 15 32.11 -38.49 -2.47
C TRP A 15 30.83 -38.41 -1.57
N THR A 16 29.62 -38.17 -2.11
CA THR A 16 28.58 -39.15 -2.56
C THR A 16 27.91 -39.97 -1.43
N ALA A 17 26.61 -40.31 -1.43
CA ALA A 17 25.44 -39.90 -2.24
C ALA A 17 24.10 -40.41 -1.63
N TRP A 18 23.00 -40.05 -2.31
CA TRP A 18 21.60 -40.58 -2.38
C TRP A 18 20.53 -39.71 -1.69
N TRP A 19 19.35 -39.34 -2.22
CA TRP A 19 18.57 -39.30 -3.49
C TRP A 19 17.08 -39.58 -3.15
N ARG A 20 16.14 -38.83 -3.78
CA ARG A 20 14.65 -38.96 -3.75
C ARG A 20 13.94 -38.54 -2.45
N GLN A 21 12.73 -37.97 -2.47
CA GLN A 21 11.83 -37.53 -3.57
C GLN A 21 10.88 -36.42 -3.07
N TRP A 22 10.45 -35.49 -3.95
CA TRP A 22 9.27 -34.63 -3.72
C TRP A 22 7.98 -35.34 -4.18
N PRO A 23 6.81 -34.95 -3.65
CA PRO A 23 5.83 -34.31 -4.55
C PRO A 23 5.04 -33.13 -3.97
N ARG A 24 4.35 -32.42 -4.87
CA ARG A 24 3.44 -31.28 -4.63
C ARG A 24 2.08 -31.71 -4.05
N MET A 25 1.47 -30.88 -3.21
CA MET A 25 0.01 -30.69 -3.05
C MET A 25 -0.20 -29.21 -2.72
N ARG A 26 -0.89 -28.36 -3.51
CA ARG A 26 -2.30 -28.32 -3.93
C ARG A 26 -3.31 -28.24 -2.76
N ILE A 27 -4.06 -27.14 -2.78
CA ILE A 27 -5.17 -26.79 -1.90
C ILE A 27 -6.40 -27.62 -2.29
N THR A 28 -7.05 -28.24 -1.32
CA THR A 28 -8.46 -28.68 -1.41
C THR A 28 -9.16 -28.48 -0.08
N CYS A 29 -10.31 -27.79 -0.09
CA CYS A 29 -11.23 -27.77 1.04
C CYS A 29 -11.80 -29.18 1.27
N SER A 30 -12.02 -29.55 2.52
CA SER A 30 -12.78 -30.75 2.87
C SER A 30 -13.55 -30.52 4.16
N VAL A 31 -14.87 -30.34 4.03
CA VAL A 31 -15.79 -30.29 5.16
C VAL A 31 -16.16 -31.73 5.50
N VAL A 32 -15.78 -32.20 6.69
CA VAL A 32 -16.35 -33.43 7.27
C VAL A 32 -16.83 -33.13 8.69
N SER A 33 -18.14 -33.21 8.85
CA SER A 33 -18.83 -33.13 10.13
C SER A 33 -18.90 -34.51 10.79
N THR A 34 -18.60 -34.57 12.09
CA THR A 34 -19.12 -35.61 12.97
C THR A 34 -19.52 -34.98 14.30
N CYS A 35 -20.60 -35.48 14.89
CA CYS A 35 -21.32 -34.84 15.99
C CYS A 35 -21.71 -35.87 17.05
N MET A 36 -22.07 -35.40 18.26
CA MET A 36 -22.57 -36.15 19.44
C MET A 36 -21.51 -36.92 20.27
N ALA A 37 -21.62 -37.13 21.60
CA ALA A 37 -22.38 -36.52 22.74
C ALA A 37 -21.89 -37.18 24.08
N TRP A 38 -22.22 -36.81 25.34
CA TRP A 38 -23.07 -35.75 25.92
C TRP A 38 -22.75 -35.46 27.42
N GLY A 39 -22.60 -34.17 27.81
CA GLY A 39 -22.81 -33.70 29.20
C GLY A 39 -21.63 -33.84 30.19
N ARG A 40 -21.56 -33.13 31.33
CA ARG A 40 -22.35 -32.08 32.05
C ARG A 40 -21.42 -31.51 33.17
N ARG A 41 -21.56 -30.34 33.84
CA ARG A 41 -22.58 -29.27 33.93
C ARG A 41 -21.97 -28.01 34.62
N ARG A 42 -22.52 -26.80 34.35
CA ARG A 42 -22.46 -25.52 35.13
C ARG A 42 -21.13 -24.72 35.17
N GLY A 43 -21.20 -23.40 34.92
CA GLY A 43 -20.09 -22.49 35.27
C GLY A 43 -19.98 -21.04 34.74
N CYS A 44 -20.84 -20.51 33.87
CA CYS A 44 -20.83 -19.07 33.46
C CYS A 44 -21.90 -18.27 34.25
N PRO A 45 -21.77 -16.94 34.49
CA PRO A 45 -21.87 -15.86 33.48
C PRO A 45 -20.82 -14.73 33.70
N TRP A 46 -20.75 -13.58 32.99
CA TRP A 46 -21.57 -12.92 31.97
C TRP A 46 -20.69 -12.26 30.87
N TRP A 47 -21.24 -12.04 29.66
CA TRP A 47 -20.97 -10.88 28.78
C TRP A 47 -22.34 -10.44 28.24
N MET A 48 -22.62 -9.13 28.14
CA MET A 48 -23.93 -8.63 27.72
C MET A 48 -23.80 -7.51 26.68
N CYS A 49 -24.26 -7.77 25.45
CA CYS A 49 -24.49 -6.72 24.47
C CYS A 49 -25.70 -5.88 24.89
N TRP A 50 -25.60 -4.55 24.76
CA TRP A 50 -26.76 -3.67 24.90
C TRP A 50 -27.54 -3.57 23.58
N ARG A 51 -28.87 -3.59 23.70
CA ARG A 51 -29.81 -3.23 22.62
C ARG A 51 -30.13 -1.74 22.68
N PRO A 52 -30.54 -1.12 21.56
CA PRO A 52 -31.28 0.15 21.63
C PRO A 52 -32.71 -0.08 22.16
N LEU A 53 -33.17 0.85 23.00
CA LEU A 53 -34.59 1.07 23.33
C LEU A 53 -35.11 2.27 22.52
N GLY A 54 -36.41 2.37 22.30
CA GLY A 54 -37.00 3.42 21.46
C GLY A 54 -38.28 4.05 22.01
N ALA A 55 -38.71 5.13 21.33
CA ALA A 55 -39.94 5.92 21.49
C ALA A 55 -40.07 6.72 22.82
N SER A 56 -40.38 8.02 22.82
CA SER A 56 -41.56 8.63 22.17
C SER A 56 -41.52 10.17 22.26
N GLY A 57 -42.27 10.91 21.42
CA GLY A 57 -42.60 12.32 21.74
C GLY A 57 -42.89 13.35 20.63
N VAL A 58 -44.10 13.31 20.05
CA VAL A 58 -44.90 14.47 19.55
C VAL A 58 -44.51 15.17 18.21
N ALA A 59 -45.56 15.51 17.44
CA ALA A 59 -45.57 16.20 16.14
C ALA A 59 -45.50 17.75 16.30
N SER A 60 -45.64 18.65 15.30
CA SER A 60 -46.31 18.60 13.99
C SER A 60 -45.95 19.84 13.13
N LEU A 61 -46.06 19.72 11.79
CA LEU A 61 -46.85 20.56 10.86
C LEU A 61 -46.46 20.32 9.38
N ALA A 62 -47.40 20.55 8.46
CA ALA A 62 -47.31 20.35 6.99
C ALA A 62 -48.06 21.55 6.30
N PRO A 63 -48.60 21.53 5.05
CA PRO A 63 -48.43 20.66 3.86
C PRO A 63 -48.42 21.37 2.46
N GLY A 64 -48.22 20.61 1.37
CA GLY A 64 -48.82 20.81 0.02
C GLY A 64 -48.12 21.77 -0.98
N GLN A 65 -48.44 21.82 -2.29
CA GLN A 65 -49.31 21.05 -3.24
C GLN A 65 -48.92 21.46 -4.72
N PRO A 66 -49.54 20.99 -5.85
CA PRO A 66 -48.82 20.62 -7.09
C PRO A 66 -49.18 21.41 -8.40
N PRO A 67 -49.69 20.82 -9.52
CA PRO A 67 -49.01 20.28 -10.73
C PRO A 67 -49.38 21.00 -12.07
N LEU A 68 -48.94 20.51 -13.25
CA LEU A 68 -49.59 20.55 -14.60
C LEU A 68 -48.81 19.62 -15.58
N ARG A 69 -49.36 18.58 -16.26
CA ARG A 69 -50.22 18.49 -17.50
C ARG A 69 -49.53 18.94 -18.82
N ARG A 70 -49.68 18.33 -20.02
CA ARG A 70 -50.45 17.14 -20.52
C ARG A 70 -50.05 16.76 -21.99
N ARG A 71 -50.01 15.44 -22.29
CA ARG A 71 -50.55 14.68 -23.47
C ARG A 71 -50.09 14.89 -24.94
N CYS A 72 -49.83 13.75 -25.62
CA CYS A 72 -50.50 13.17 -26.83
C CYS A 72 -49.52 12.20 -27.56
N SER A 73 -49.64 10.86 -27.48
CA SER A 73 -50.56 9.90 -28.18
C SER A 73 -50.24 9.73 -29.68
N TRP A 74 -49.84 8.55 -30.18
CA TRP A 74 -50.72 7.38 -30.43
C TRP A 74 -49.98 6.02 -30.49
N VAL A 75 -50.74 4.92 -30.44
CA VAL A 75 -50.33 3.48 -30.49
C VAL A 75 -51.16 2.79 -31.60
N PRO A 76 -50.75 1.65 -32.20
CA PRO A 76 -51.00 0.31 -31.62
C PRO A 76 -49.89 -0.73 -31.92
N GLY A 77 -49.76 -1.88 -31.25
CA GLY A 77 -50.37 -2.39 -30.02
C GLY A 77 -49.32 -3.25 -29.29
N ALA A 78 -49.25 -3.28 -27.95
CA ALA A 78 -50.25 -3.75 -27.00
C ALA A 78 -50.49 -5.28 -27.13
N TRP A 79 -50.43 -6.08 -26.06
CA TRP A 79 -50.78 -5.74 -24.68
C TRP A 79 -49.72 -6.05 -23.61
N LEU A 80 -49.80 -5.31 -22.51
CA LEU A 80 -48.80 -5.22 -21.44
C LEU A 80 -49.50 -5.25 -20.08
N ALA A 81 -48.72 -5.53 -19.03
CA ALA A 81 -48.92 -5.08 -17.64
C ALA A 81 -49.79 -5.92 -16.66
N LEU A 82 -49.61 -5.51 -15.39
CA LEU A 82 -50.43 -5.69 -14.19
C LEU A 82 -50.29 -7.00 -13.38
N ALA A 83 -49.36 -6.91 -12.42
CA ALA A 83 -49.65 -6.80 -10.99
C ALA A 83 -50.68 -7.74 -10.33
N LEU A 84 -50.24 -8.29 -9.18
CA LEU A 84 -51.02 -8.52 -7.97
C LEU A 84 -52.37 -9.24 -8.13
N PHE A 85 -52.32 -10.56 -7.94
CA PHE A 85 -53.46 -11.44 -7.63
C PHE A 85 -54.67 -10.75 -6.96
N PRO A 86 -55.83 -10.78 -7.63
CA PRO A 86 -57.13 -10.72 -7.01
C PRO A 86 -57.90 -12.04 -7.28
N THR A 87 -58.18 -12.82 -6.24
CA THR A 87 -59.50 -12.96 -5.59
C THR A 87 -60.42 -14.07 -6.13
N TYR A 88 -60.71 -15.01 -5.21
CA TYR A 88 -61.99 -15.69 -4.98
C TYR A 88 -62.77 -16.33 -6.15
N TRP A 89 -62.91 -17.66 -6.05
CA TRP A 89 -64.22 -18.28 -6.24
C TRP A 89 -64.98 -18.35 -4.91
N THR A 90 -66.05 -17.53 -4.83
CA THR A 90 -67.38 -17.82 -4.27
C THR A 90 -67.54 -18.60 -2.95
N THR A 91 -68.18 -17.92 -1.97
CA THR A 91 -69.28 -18.40 -1.08
C THR A 91 -69.03 -19.56 -0.10
N THR A 92 -69.42 -19.57 1.19
CA THR A 92 -70.13 -18.67 2.15
C THR A 92 -70.12 -19.39 3.54
N PRO A 93 -70.64 -18.85 4.68
CA PRO A 93 -70.46 -17.53 5.30
C PRO A 93 -70.24 -17.61 6.85
N ARG A 94 -70.22 -16.45 7.55
CA ARG A 94 -70.55 -16.24 9.01
C ARG A 94 -69.59 -16.82 10.08
N ARG A 95 -69.51 -16.28 11.32
CA ARG A 95 -69.75 -14.92 11.89
C ARG A 95 -69.14 -14.89 13.31
N ASP A 96 -68.69 -13.71 13.73
CA ASP A 96 -68.82 -13.07 15.06
C ASP A 96 -68.53 -13.82 16.39
N THR A 97 -67.55 -13.24 17.11
CA THR A 97 -67.59 -12.76 18.52
C THR A 97 -67.46 -13.66 19.79
N HIS A 98 -66.54 -13.18 20.65
CA HIS A 98 -66.62 -13.00 22.11
C HIS A 98 -66.53 -14.15 23.15
N ASN A 99 -65.40 -14.10 23.88
CA ASN A 99 -65.27 -13.84 25.34
C ASN A 99 -65.92 -14.74 26.42
N ARG A 100 -65.04 -15.00 27.43
CA ARG A 100 -65.25 -15.21 28.89
C ARG A 100 -65.65 -16.59 29.45
N VAL A 101 -64.68 -17.16 30.19
CA VAL A 101 -64.73 -17.56 31.63
C VAL A 101 -66.15 -17.58 32.24
N THR A 102 -66.65 -18.65 32.89
CA THR A 102 -66.17 -19.20 34.19
C THR A 102 -66.67 -20.64 34.48
N GLN A 103 -66.11 -21.23 35.55
CA GLN A 103 -66.43 -22.48 36.30
C GLN A 103 -67.95 -22.82 36.42
N GLN A 104 -68.41 -24.05 36.74
CA GLN A 104 -67.93 -24.98 37.80
C GLN A 104 -68.39 -26.46 37.59
N ARG A 105 -68.42 -27.28 38.66
CA ARG A 105 -68.29 -28.76 38.68
C ARG A 105 -69.59 -29.60 38.66
N THR A 106 -69.38 -30.91 38.40
CA THR A 106 -70.14 -32.13 38.82
C THR A 106 -71.38 -32.62 38.04
N ILE A 107 -71.55 -33.95 38.00
CA ILE A 107 -72.34 -34.76 37.02
C ILE A 107 -73.18 -35.81 37.77
N PRO A 108 -74.44 -36.08 37.36
CA PRO A 108 -74.93 -37.45 37.06
C PRO A 108 -75.99 -37.47 35.92
N PRO A 109 -76.72 -38.58 35.65
CA PRO A 109 -76.33 -39.90 35.12
C PRO A 109 -76.89 -40.13 33.66
N PRO A 110 -76.68 -41.30 32.99
CA PRO A 110 -76.74 -41.38 31.52
C PRO A 110 -77.96 -42.10 30.86
N THR A 111 -77.99 -42.05 29.51
CA THR A 111 -78.77 -42.80 28.47
C THR A 111 -80.02 -42.11 27.86
N PRO A 112 -80.38 -42.37 26.57
CA PRO A 112 -79.55 -42.78 25.40
C PRO A 112 -79.84 -42.05 24.05
N ALA A 113 -78.81 -41.94 23.19
CA ALA A 113 -78.82 -41.66 21.72
C ALA A 113 -79.44 -40.32 21.21
N PRO A 114 -78.99 -39.74 20.06
CA PRO A 114 -78.18 -40.29 18.96
C PRO A 114 -76.79 -39.63 18.73
N SER A 115 -76.05 -40.12 17.73
CA SER A 115 -74.61 -39.90 17.49
C SER A 115 -74.25 -38.70 16.58
N PRO A 116 -73.23 -37.89 16.94
CA PRO A 116 -72.60 -36.92 16.05
C PRO A 116 -71.24 -37.39 15.46
N LEU A 117 -70.84 -36.79 14.34
CA LEU A 117 -69.68 -37.18 13.50
C LEU A 117 -68.31 -36.81 14.08
N SER A 118 -67.28 -37.60 13.74
CA SER A 118 -65.86 -37.35 14.03
C SER A 118 -65.18 -36.44 12.99
N PRO A 119 -64.14 -35.65 13.37
CA PRO A 119 -63.39 -34.80 12.43
C PRO A 119 -62.51 -35.62 11.45
N PRO A 120 -62.18 -35.07 10.25
CA PRO A 120 -61.42 -35.80 9.23
C PRO A 120 -59.97 -36.03 9.65
N THR A 121 -59.55 -37.30 9.62
CA THR A 121 -58.20 -37.76 10.02
C THR A 121 -57.24 -37.97 8.85
N LYS A 122 -57.62 -37.58 7.62
CA LYS A 122 -56.79 -37.69 6.42
C LYS A 122 -56.79 -36.40 5.61
N VAL A 123 -55.61 -36.02 5.14
CA VAL A 123 -55.38 -35.04 4.07
C VAL A 123 -54.74 -35.79 2.91
N SER A 124 -55.31 -35.71 1.71
CA SER A 124 -54.80 -36.34 0.50
C SER A 124 -54.34 -35.27 -0.49
N CYS A 125 -53.09 -35.35 -0.96
CA CYS A 125 -52.52 -34.46 -1.95
C CYS A 125 -51.77 -35.28 -3.00
N THR A 126 -51.94 -34.96 -4.28
CA THR A 126 -51.15 -35.52 -5.38
C THR A 126 -50.02 -34.56 -5.76
N ALA A 127 -48.78 -35.02 -5.68
CA ALA A 127 -47.61 -34.27 -6.16
C ALA A 127 -47.28 -34.72 -7.59
N ALA A 128 -47.22 -33.77 -8.53
CA ALA A 128 -46.77 -34.01 -9.90
C ALA A 128 -45.31 -33.59 -10.06
N GLY A 129 -44.48 -34.44 -10.69
CA GLY A 129 -43.13 -34.08 -11.11
C GLY A 129 -42.06 -33.98 -10.01
N LEU A 130 -42.10 -34.85 -8.98
CA LEU A 130 -40.97 -34.99 -8.06
C LEU A 130 -39.80 -35.74 -8.73
N SER A 131 -38.57 -35.24 -8.57
CA SER A 131 -37.35 -35.97 -8.93
C SER A 131 -37.13 -37.20 -8.03
N ALA A 132 -36.11 -38.01 -8.28
CA ALA A 132 -35.72 -39.11 -7.41
C ALA A 132 -35.13 -38.59 -6.08
N GLY A 133 -35.62 -39.13 -4.96
CA GLY A 133 -35.18 -38.73 -3.62
C GLY A 133 -36.21 -39.07 -2.53
N SER A 134 -35.84 -38.83 -1.26
CA SER A 134 -36.73 -39.03 -0.11
C SER A 134 -37.34 -37.71 0.37
N TYR A 135 -38.62 -37.50 0.08
CA TYR A 135 -39.36 -36.29 0.41
C TYR A 135 -40.15 -36.46 1.71
N ARG A 136 -40.11 -35.44 2.58
CA ARG A 136 -40.97 -35.36 3.77
C ARG A 136 -42.14 -34.41 3.50
N PRO A 137 -43.40 -34.89 3.42
CA PRO A 137 -44.54 -34.00 3.28
C PRO A 137 -44.69 -33.14 4.55
N MET A 138 -44.87 -31.83 4.36
CA MET A 138 -45.08 -30.86 5.43
C MET A 138 -46.50 -30.30 5.34
N VAL A 139 -47.18 -30.17 6.49
CA VAL A 139 -48.53 -29.60 6.56
C VAL A 139 -48.47 -28.35 7.42
N THR A 140 -48.83 -27.22 6.83
CA THR A 140 -48.94 -25.91 7.49
C THR A 140 -50.39 -25.51 7.62
N MET A 141 -50.87 -25.32 8.85
CA MET A 141 -52.18 -24.71 9.11
C MET A 141 -52.00 -23.22 9.43
N ALA A 142 -52.88 -22.38 8.89
CA ALA A 142 -52.79 -20.92 9.03
C ALA A 142 -52.76 -20.50 10.51
N GLY A 143 -51.73 -19.75 10.91
CA GLY A 143 -51.56 -19.24 12.27
C GLY A 143 -50.67 -20.07 13.21
N ALA A 144 -50.15 -21.24 12.78
CA ALA A 144 -49.26 -22.08 13.59
C ALA A 144 -47.89 -22.34 12.92
N ARG A 145 -46.87 -22.66 13.73
CA ARG A 145 -45.57 -23.14 13.21
C ARG A 145 -45.75 -24.49 12.52
N ALA A 146 -45.04 -24.71 11.41
CA ALA A 146 -45.09 -25.93 10.62
C ALA A 146 -44.83 -27.18 11.47
N VAL A 147 -45.66 -28.22 11.31
CA VAL A 147 -45.49 -29.50 11.99
C VAL A 147 -44.90 -30.51 11.00
N MET A 148 -43.64 -30.90 11.22
CA MET A 148 -43.04 -32.03 10.51
C MET A 148 -43.47 -33.35 11.16
N GLY A 149 -44.03 -34.26 10.35
CA GLY A 149 -44.29 -35.64 10.78
C GLY A 149 -42.97 -36.41 10.90
N ASN A 150 -42.60 -36.84 12.11
CA ASN A 150 -41.29 -37.44 12.38
C ASN A 150 -40.99 -38.77 11.66
N LYS A 151 -41.98 -39.42 11.01
CA LYS A 151 -41.86 -40.79 10.47
C LYS A 151 -42.40 -41.04 9.05
N VAL A 152 -42.63 -40.00 8.23
CA VAL A 152 -43.07 -40.20 6.83
C VAL A 152 -42.06 -39.59 5.85
N THR A 153 -41.38 -40.46 5.10
CA THR A 153 -40.59 -40.14 3.91
C THR A 153 -41.15 -40.93 2.74
N SER A 154 -41.50 -40.24 1.66
CA SER A 154 -41.86 -40.85 0.38
C SER A 154 -40.61 -40.87 -0.51
N THR A 155 -40.20 -42.05 -0.98
CA THR A 155 -39.02 -42.19 -1.84
C THR A 155 -39.44 -42.50 -3.27
N THR A 156 -39.02 -41.63 -4.19
CA THR A 156 -39.12 -41.83 -5.64
C THR A 156 -37.80 -42.38 -6.16
N LEU A 157 -37.85 -43.39 -7.03
CA LEU A 157 -36.68 -44.03 -7.65
C LEU A 157 -36.63 -43.71 -9.15
N PRO A 158 -35.44 -43.48 -9.73
CA PRO A 158 -35.31 -43.17 -11.16
C PRO A 158 -35.33 -44.46 -11.98
N VAL A 159 -36.07 -44.49 -13.10
CA VAL A 159 -36.23 -45.68 -13.94
C VAL A 159 -35.79 -45.40 -15.38
N ALA A 160 -34.89 -46.21 -15.94
CA ALA A 160 -34.49 -46.18 -17.34
C ALA A 160 -35.24 -47.26 -18.14
N SER A 161 -36.12 -46.85 -19.06
CA SER A 161 -37.09 -47.75 -19.69
C SER A 161 -36.60 -48.37 -21.01
N ALA A 162 -35.78 -47.67 -21.79
CA ALA A 162 -35.15 -48.18 -23.02
C ALA A 162 -33.76 -47.55 -23.23
N LEU A 163 -32.84 -48.28 -23.85
CA LEU A 163 -31.52 -47.81 -24.30
C LEU A 163 -31.38 -48.13 -25.80
N THR A 164 -30.87 -47.18 -26.58
CA THR A 164 -30.62 -47.31 -28.01
C THR A 164 -29.33 -46.58 -28.40
N PRO A 165 -28.43 -47.18 -29.21
CA PRO A 165 -28.48 -48.55 -29.74
C PRO A 165 -28.20 -49.61 -28.66
N GLN A 166 -28.44 -50.89 -29.00
CA GLN A 166 -28.15 -52.03 -28.11
C GLN A 166 -26.72 -52.57 -28.25
N SER A 167 -26.02 -52.21 -29.34
CA SER A 167 -24.62 -52.57 -29.58
C SER A 167 -23.87 -51.45 -30.28
N GLY A 168 -22.54 -51.51 -30.25
CA GLY A 168 -21.67 -50.53 -30.90
C GLY A 168 -20.19 -50.91 -30.87
N SER A 169 -19.36 -50.00 -31.37
CA SER A 169 -17.93 -50.16 -31.60
C SER A 169 -17.15 -50.40 -30.31
N ILE A 170 -16.20 -51.35 -30.34
CA ILE A 170 -15.23 -51.57 -29.25
C ILE A 170 -14.36 -50.32 -28.98
N ASN A 171 -14.21 -49.42 -29.96
CA ASN A 171 -13.50 -48.15 -29.79
C ASN A 171 -14.38 -47.02 -29.20
N GLY A 172 -15.65 -47.31 -28.89
CA GLY A 172 -16.58 -46.35 -28.28
C GLY A 172 -17.19 -45.39 -29.31
N GLY A 173 -17.44 -44.15 -28.90
CA GLY A 173 -17.89 -43.06 -29.77
C GLY A 173 -19.38 -43.05 -30.12
N ALA A 174 -20.06 -44.20 -30.06
CA ALA A 174 -21.51 -44.31 -30.26
C ALA A 174 -22.29 -43.47 -29.23
N VAL A 175 -23.42 -42.90 -29.66
CA VAL A 175 -24.28 -42.10 -28.78
C VAL A 175 -25.36 -42.98 -28.18
N LEU A 176 -25.24 -43.26 -26.88
CA LEU A 176 -26.24 -44.01 -26.13
C LEU A 176 -27.36 -43.08 -25.66
N VAL A 177 -28.56 -43.26 -26.21
CA VAL A 177 -29.77 -42.52 -25.84
C VAL A 177 -30.66 -43.40 -24.97
N GLY A 178 -31.16 -42.85 -23.87
CA GLY A 178 -32.06 -43.53 -22.94
C GLY A 178 -33.27 -42.71 -22.54
N ASN A 179 -34.45 -43.34 -22.54
CA ASN A 179 -35.69 -42.77 -22.00
C ASN A 179 -35.81 -43.11 -20.51
N SER A 180 -36.30 -42.15 -19.72
CA SER A 180 -36.30 -42.26 -18.26
C SER A 180 -37.40 -41.46 -17.56
N SER A 181 -37.49 -41.63 -16.24
CA SER A 181 -38.26 -40.76 -15.35
C SER A 181 -37.55 -40.57 -14.01
N GLY A 182 -37.65 -39.38 -13.42
CA GLY A 182 -37.14 -39.06 -12.08
C GLY A 182 -35.72 -38.49 -12.02
N PHE A 183 -35.12 -38.11 -13.15
CA PHE A 183 -33.74 -37.62 -13.21
C PHE A 183 -33.55 -36.16 -12.77
N ILE A 184 -32.33 -35.82 -12.33
CA ILE A 184 -31.91 -34.47 -11.89
C ILE A 184 -30.72 -34.04 -12.75
N PRO A 185 -30.90 -33.07 -13.67
CA PRO A 185 -29.80 -32.54 -14.48
C PRO A 185 -28.66 -31.99 -13.63
N GLY A 186 -27.41 -32.31 -14.00
CA GLY A 186 -26.18 -31.86 -13.36
C GLY A 186 -25.72 -32.68 -12.14
N TYR A 187 -26.43 -33.75 -11.76
CA TYR A 187 -26.11 -34.58 -10.59
C TYR A 187 -26.06 -36.09 -10.89
N MET A 188 -25.97 -36.47 -12.17
CA MET A 188 -26.01 -37.85 -12.65
C MET A 188 -24.69 -38.27 -13.28
N MET A 189 -24.34 -39.54 -13.13
CA MET A 189 -23.24 -40.16 -13.87
C MET A 189 -23.70 -41.48 -14.47
N VAL A 190 -23.41 -41.67 -15.76
CA VAL A 190 -23.62 -42.91 -16.50
C VAL A 190 -22.28 -43.62 -16.62
N VAL A 191 -22.24 -44.90 -16.23
CA VAL A 191 -21.05 -45.75 -16.28
C VAL A 191 -21.37 -46.96 -17.15
N VAL A 192 -20.53 -47.26 -18.14
CA VAL A 192 -20.69 -48.40 -19.04
C VAL A 192 -19.44 -49.28 -18.96
N GLY A 193 -19.63 -50.55 -18.58
CA GLY A 193 -18.52 -51.50 -18.43
C GLY A 193 -17.49 -51.12 -17.35
N GLY A 194 -17.83 -50.18 -16.45
CA GLY A 194 -16.93 -49.62 -15.44
C GLY A 194 -16.23 -48.31 -15.84
N ALA A 195 -16.39 -47.84 -17.07
CA ALA A 195 -15.88 -46.54 -17.55
C ALA A 195 -17.00 -45.48 -17.57
N GLU A 196 -16.66 -44.23 -17.25
CA GLU A 196 -17.60 -43.10 -17.31
C GLU A 196 -17.99 -42.78 -18.77
N CYS A 197 -19.27 -42.46 -19.00
CA CYS A 197 -19.84 -42.10 -20.29
C CYS A 197 -20.10 -40.59 -20.34
N PRO A 198 -19.27 -39.77 -21.03
CA PRO A 198 -19.44 -38.32 -21.07
C PRO A 198 -20.82 -37.91 -21.59
N MET A 199 -21.54 -37.12 -20.79
CA MET A 199 -22.91 -36.70 -21.09
C MET A 199 -22.94 -35.67 -22.22
N LEU A 200 -23.84 -35.88 -23.18
CA LEU A 200 -24.09 -34.98 -24.33
C LEU A 200 -25.38 -34.18 -24.15
N GLN A 201 -26.40 -34.77 -23.52
CA GLN A 201 -27.65 -34.09 -23.20
C GLN A 201 -28.32 -34.71 -21.98
N GLU A 202 -28.85 -33.86 -21.10
CA GLU A 202 -29.58 -34.24 -19.89
C GLU A 202 -30.95 -33.55 -19.85
N SER A 203 -31.99 -34.32 -19.55
CA SER A 203 -33.30 -33.81 -19.13
C SER A 203 -33.91 -34.71 -18.06
N ALA A 204 -35.04 -34.28 -17.48
CA ALA A 204 -35.78 -35.09 -16.50
C ALA A 204 -36.29 -36.45 -17.06
N ASN A 205 -36.36 -36.58 -18.39
CA ASN A 205 -36.97 -37.72 -19.10
C ASN A 205 -36.04 -38.39 -20.14
N THR A 206 -34.88 -37.79 -20.45
CA THR A 206 -33.94 -38.30 -21.46
C THR A 206 -32.50 -38.14 -21.00
N ILE A 207 -31.69 -39.14 -21.32
CA ILE A 207 -30.22 -39.09 -21.22
C ILE A 207 -29.60 -39.39 -22.58
N SER A 208 -28.52 -38.70 -22.89
CA SER A 208 -27.66 -38.98 -24.05
C SER A 208 -26.21 -38.86 -23.60
N CYS A 209 -25.41 -39.91 -23.80
CA CYS A 209 -23.98 -39.91 -23.48
C CYS A 209 -23.16 -40.57 -24.59
N ARG A 210 -21.89 -40.19 -24.73
CA ARG A 210 -20.96 -40.79 -25.71
C ARG A 210 -20.26 -41.98 -25.06
N LEU A 211 -20.41 -43.16 -25.65
CA LEU A 211 -19.84 -44.39 -25.12
C LEU A 211 -18.31 -44.36 -25.09
N PRO A 212 -17.67 -44.75 -23.97
CA PRO A 212 -16.22 -44.95 -23.92
C PRO A 212 -15.81 -46.20 -24.71
N PRO A 213 -14.52 -46.36 -25.05
CA PRO A 213 -13.97 -47.63 -25.54
C PRO A 213 -14.22 -48.78 -24.55
N GLY A 214 -14.43 -49.99 -25.06
CA GLY A 214 -14.83 -51.15 -24.27
C GLY A 214 -14.29 -52.47 -24.80
N ILE A 215 -14.31 -53.49 -23.95
CA ILE A 215 -13.93 -54.86 -24.31
C ILE A 215 -15.13 -55.54 -24.99
N GLU A 216 -14.88 -56.31 -26.04
CA GLU A 216 -15.91 -57.09 -26.75
C GLU A 216 -16.71 -58.00 -25.79
N GLY A 217 -18.05 -57.93 -25.89
CA GLY A 217 -18.99 -58.64 -25.02
C GLY A 217 -20.07 -57.73 -24.42
N GLU A 218 -20.84 -58.27 -23.48
CA GLU A 218 -21.83 -57.50 -22.72
C GLU A 218 -21.17 -56.62 -21.64
N ALA A 219 -21.44 -55.32 -21.71
CA ALA A 219 -21.11 -54.35 -20.68
C ALA A 219 -22.38 -53.92 -19.93
N ALA A 220 -22.29 -53.86 -18.60
CA ALA A 220 -23.37 -53.30 -17.78
C ALA A 220 -23.38 -51.76 -17.91
N VAL A 221 -24.52 -51.21 -18.31
CA VAL A 221 -24.84 -49.77 -18.24
C VAL A 221 -25.47 -49.51 -16.88
N VAL A 222 -24.81 -48.72 -16.05
CA VAL A 222 -25.22 -48.34 -14.69
C VAL A 222 -25.44 -46.84 -14.65
N VAL A 223 -26.59 -46.40 -14.13
CA VAL A 223 -26.87 -44.98 -13.89
C VAL A 223 -26.86 -44.72 -12.39
N SER A 224 -26.11 -43.70 -11.98
CA SER A 224 -25.91 -43.33 -10.57
C SER A 224 -26.17 -41.85 -10.34
N VAL A 225 -26.54 -41.49 -9.12
CA VAL A 225 -26.74 -40.10 -8.69
C VAL A 225 -25.62 -39.72 -7.74
N ALA A 226 -24.89 -38.66 -8.05
CA ALA A 226 -23.84 -38.14 -7.20
C ALA A 226 -24.38 -37.83 -5.79
N CYS A 227 -23.68 -38.29 -4.76
CA CYS A 227 -24.03 -38.21 -3.33
C CYS A 227 -25.11 -39.19 -2.80
N SER A 228 -25.40 -40.31 -3.46
CA SER A 228 -26.06 -41.45 -2.79
C SER A 228 -25.57 -42.82 -3.27
N GLU A 229 -25.45 -43.80 -2.36
CA GLU A 229 -25.06 -45.20 -2.68
C GLU A 229 -26.16 -45.98 -3.46
N ASN A 230 -27.21 -45.31 -3.94
CA ASN A 230 -28.32 -45.93 -4.66
C ASN A 230 -27.95 -46.17 -6.13
N VAL A 231 -27.40 -47.35 -6.40
CA VAL A 231 -27.22 -47.89 -7.76
C VAL A 231 -28.58 -48.33 -8.31
N MET A 232 -28.94 -47.91 -9.52
CA MET A 232 -30.20 -48.30 -10.17
C MET A 232 -29.97 -49.00 -11.52
N ALA A 233 -30.67 -50.12 -11.68
CA ALA A 233 -30.93 -50.88 -12.92
C ALA A 233 -29.77 -50.98 -13.93
N ALA A 234 -28.97 -52.04 -13.82
CA ALA A 234 -28.08 -52.46 -14.89
C ALA A 234 -28.89 -52.93 -16.12
N LYS A 235 -28.60 -52.37 -17.30
CA LYS A 235 -28.99 -52.96 -18.59
C LYS A 235 -27.73 -53.36 -19.37
N ALA A 236 -27.81 -54.43 -20.15
CA ALA A 236 -26.71 -54.85 -21.01
C ALA A 236 -26.65 -53.97 -22.28
N PHE A 237 -25.43 -53.56 -22.63
CA PHE A 237 -25.05 -53.02 -23.93
C PHE A 237 -23.92 -53.89 -24.49
N THR A 238 -23.93 -54.22 -25.78
CA THR A 238 -22.93 -55.13 -26.35
C THR A 238 -21.88 -54.37 -27.17
N TYR A 239 -20.63 -54.38 -26.71
CA TYR A 239 -19.49 -53.99 -27.54
C TYR A 239 -19.19 -55.15 -28.50
N ALA A 240 -19.17 -54.91 -29.81
CA ALA A 240 -19.00 -55.97 -30.80
C ALA A 240 -18.08 -55.56 -31.97
N ALA A 241 -17.08 -56.40 -32.27
CA ALA A 241 -16.15 -56.14 -33.37
C ALA A 241 -16.87 -56.12 -34.74
N ALA A 242 -17.92 -56.93 -34.90
CA ALA A 242 -18.70 -57.01 -36.14
C ALA A 242 -19.42 -55.70 -36.55
N VAL A 243 -19.64 -54.77 -35.61
CA VAL A 243 -20.21 -53.44 -35.89
C VAL A 243 -19.20 -52.29 -35.67
N THR A 244 -17.92 -52.63 -35.52
CA THR A 244 -16.83 -51.65 -35.34
C THR A 244 -16.29 -51.23 -36.71
N PRO A 245 -16.35 -49.93 -37.10
CA PRO A 245 -15.62 -49.44 -38.27
C PRO A 245 -14.11 -49.61 -38.08
N MET A 246 -13.36 -49.84 -39.14
CA MET A 246 -11.90 -50.00 -39.08
C MET A 246 -11.21 -49.15 -40.14
N LEU A 247 -10.26 -48.32 -39.71
CA LEU A 247 -9.29 -47.62 -40.55
C LEU A 247 -8.08 -48.53 -40.80
N LEU A 248 -7.81 -48.83 -42.08
CA LEU A 248 -6.64 -49.59 -42.53
C LEU A 248 -5.47 -48.67 -42.89
N SER A 249 -5.74 -47.55 -43.59
CA SER A 249 -4.71 -46.56 -43.91
C SER A 249 -5.26 -45.15 -44.07
N VAL A 250 -4.38 -44.16 -43.86
CA VAL A 250 -4.60 -42.74 -44.18
C VAL A 250 -3.49 -42.28 -45.10
N THR A 251 -3.84 -41.71 -46.26
CA THR A 251 -2.89 -41.24 -47.27
C THR A 251 -3.24 -39.83 -47.73
N PRO A 252 -2.32 -38.85 -47.68
CA PRO A 252 -0.98 -38.90 -47.05
C PRO A 252 -1.05 -38.94 -45.51
N SER A 253 -0.05 -39.56 -44.88
CA SER A 253 0.08 -39.65 -43.41
C SER A 253 1.20 -38.78 -42.82
N THR A 254 2.13 -38.29 -43.64
CA THR A 254 3.18 -37.33 -43.26
C THR A 254 3.16 -36.12 -44.19
N ASP A 255 3.81 -35.05 -43.76
CA ASP A 255 4.02 -33.82 -44.54
C ASP A 255 2.71 -33.19 -45.03
N VAL A 256 1.66 -33.37 -44.24
CA VAL A 256 0.30 -32.88 -44.52
C VAL A 256 0.23 -31.38 -44.21
N VAL A 257 -0.51 -30.62 -45.01
CA VAL A 257 -0.88 -29.22 -44.70
C VAL A 257 -2.39 -29.12 -44.47
N SER A 258 -2.83 -28.06 -43.78
CA SER A 258 -4.26 -27.73 -43.72
C SER A 258 -4.84 -27.61 -45.14
N SER A 259 -6.10 -27.98 -45.34
CA SER A 259 -6.77 -28.15 -46.64
C SER A 259 -6.28 -29.29 -47.57
N THR A 260 -5.35 -30.14 -47.13
CA THR A 260 -5.02 -31.38 -47.89
C THR A 260 -6.23 -32.32 -47.93
N THR A 261 -6.49 -32.98 -49.06
CA THR A 261 -7.45 -34.07 -49.14
C THR A 261 -6.79 -35.38 -48.70
N LEU A 262 -7.28 -35.98 -47.61
CA LEU A 262 -6.92 -37.34 -47.20
C LEU A 262 -7.77 -38.36 -47.94
N THR A 263 -7.17 -39.49 -48.29
CA THR A 263 -7.87 -40.75 -48.62
C THR A 263 -7.75 -41.69 -47.43
N LEU A 264 -8.89 -42.24 -47.00
CA LEU A 264 -9.04 -43.09 -45.82
C LEU A 264 -9.57 -44.45 -46.29
N ASP A 265 -8.73 -45.47 -46.25
CA ASP A 265 -9.14 -46.83 -46.64
C ASP A 265 -9.42 -47.67 -45.39
N GLY A 266 -10.40 -48.57 -45.49
CA GLY A 266 -10.87 -49.32 -44.34
C GLY A 266 -12.07 -50.21 -44.62
N THR A 267 -12.84 -50.50 -43.58
CA THR A 267 -14.05 -51.33 -43.65
C THR A 267 -15.11 -50.83 -42.68
N GLY A 268 -16.38 -50.90 -43.07
CA GLY A 268 -17.51 -50.64 -42.17
C GLY A 268 -17.81 -49.15 -41.96
N PHE A 269 -17.41 -48.27 -42.87
CA PHE A 269 -17.63 -46.83 -42.74
C PHE A 269 -19.10 -46.39 -42.87
N THR A 270 -19.99 -47.26 -43.35
CA THR A 270 -21.42 -46.95 -43.57
C THR A 270 -22.34 -48.05 -43.04
N LEU A 271 -21.95 -48.71 -41.93
CA LEU A 271 -22.67 -49.87 -41.36
C LEU A 271 -24.13 -49.55 -40.96
N SER A 272 -24.39 -48.31 -40.53
CA SER A 272 -25.73 -47.83 -40.19
C SER A 272 -26.57 -47.39 -41.40
N GLY A 273 -25.99 -47.31 -42.61
CA GLY A 273 -26.59 -46.66 -43.77
C GLY A 273 -26.60 -45.13 -43.72
N GLY A 274 -26.10 -44.51 -42.65
CA GLY A 274 -25.90 -43.06 -42.56
C GLY A 274 -24.58 -42.59 -43.18
N THR A 275 -24.42 -41.27 -43.31
CA THR A 275 -23.13 -40.65 -43.67
C THR A 275 -22.20 -40.62 -42.45
N PRO A 276 -20.98 -41.22 -42.51
CA PRO A 276 -20.03 -41.15 -41.42
C PRO A 276 -19.52 -39.73 -41.19
N GLU A 277 -19.13 -39.46 -39.94
CA GLU A 277 -18.38 -38.27 -39.57
C GLU A 277 -16.89 -38.61 -39.52
N VAL A 278 -16.05 -37.83 -40.19
CA VAL A 278 -14.60 -37.94 -40.06
C VAL A 278 -14.09 -36.80 -39.20
N THR A 279 -13.20 -37.10 -38.26
CA THR A 279 -12.50 -36.10 -37.44
C THR A 279 -10.99 -36.26 -37.55
N VAL A 280 -10.28 -35.13 -37.52
CA VAL A 280 -8.81 -35.02 -37.53
C VAL A 280 -8.46 -34.07 -36.39
N GLY A 281 -7.67 -34.53 -35.40
CA GLY A 281 -7.35 -33.73 -34.22
C GLY A 281 -8.58 -33.26 -33.42
N GLY A 282 -9.69 -34.02 -33.51
CA GLY A 282 -10.99 -33.65 -32.93
C GLY A 282 -11.80 -32.62 -33.73
N LYS A 283 -11.23 -31.92 -34.72
CA LYS A 283 -11.99 -31.05 -35.65
C LYS A 283 -12.59 -31.88 -36.80
N ARG A 284 -13.75 -31.45 -37.30
CA ARG A 284 -14.47 -32.16 -38.38
C ARG A 284 -13.73 -32.04 -39.72
N CYS A 285 -13.47 -33.18 -40.36
CA CYS A 285 -12.92 -33.26 -41.72
C CYS A 285 -14.07 -33.30 -42.72
N GLY A 286 -14.12 -32.34 -43.65
CA GLY A 286 -15.23 -32.24 -44.61
C GLY A 286 -15.12 -33.29 -45.71
N LEU A 287 -16.10 -34.18 -45.85
CA LEU A 287 -16.11 -35.19 -46.92
C LEU A 287 -16.15 -34.53 -48.31
N VAL A 288 -15.28 -34.99 -49.22
CA VAL A 288 -15.15 -34.50 -50.61
C VAL A 288 -16.08 -35.26 -51.57
N SER A 289 -16.31 -36.54 -51.28
CA SER A 289 -17.12 -37.46 -52.08
C SER A 289 -18.21 -38.12 -51.22
N PRO A 290 -19.26 -38.70 -51.83
CA PRO A 290 -20.16 -39.62 -51.14
C PRO A 290 -19.38 -40.73 -50.43
N ALA A 291 -19.84 -41.15 -49.27
CA ALA A 291 -19.18 -42.17 -48.46
C ALA A 291 -19.30 -43.56 -49.10
N SER A 292 -18.19 -44.30 -49.18
CA SER A 292 -18.17 -45.73 -49.54
C SER A 292 -17.94 -46.58 -48.27
N PRO A 293 -18.44 -47.84 -48.23
CA PRO A 293 -18.22 -48.75 -47.10
C PRO A 293 -16.73 -49.04 -46.79
N THR A 294 -15.82 -48.79 -47.74
CA THR A 294 -14.39 -49.14 -47.65
C THR A 294 -13.41 -48.00 -47.94
N SER A 295 -13.88 -46.85 -48.43
CA SER A 295 -13.00 -45.72 -48.74
C SER A 295 -13.72 -44.38 -48.55
N LEU A 296 -13.06 -43.39 -47.95
CA LEU A 296 -13.56 -42.02 -47.78
C LEU A 296 -12.50 -41.02 -48.23
N GLN A 297 -12.93 -39.85 -48.71
CA GLN A 297 -12.05 -38.70 -48.92
C GLN A 297 -12.55 -37.49 -48.14
N CYS A 298 -11.65 -36.81 -47.41
CA CYS A 298 -12.00 -35.63 -46.61
C CYS A 298 -10.90 -34.55 -46.62
N ILE A 299 -11.29 -33.29 -46.47
CA ILE A 299 -10.37 -32.14 -46.42
C ILE A 299 -9.95 -31.86 -44.97
N VAL A 300 -8.65 -31.85 -44.71
CA VAL A 300 -8.07 -31.53 -43.39
C VAL A 300 -8.48 -30.12 -42.96
N PRO A 301 -9.14 -29.95 -41.79
CA PRO A 301 -9.52 -28.65 -41.27
C PRO A 301 -8.31 -27.81 -40.85
N ALA A 302 -8.52 -26.52 -40.58
CA ALA A 302 -7.46 -25.64 -40.08
C ALA A 302 -6.96 -26.10 -38.70
N LEU A 303 -5.72 -26.62 -38.69
CA LEU A 303 -5.04 -27.22 -37.55
C LEU A 303 -3.57 -26.78 -37.54
N GLY A 304 -3.03 -26.56 -36.34
CA GLY A 304 -1.59 -26.37 -36.14
C GLY A 304 -0.78 -27.62 -36.47
N GLY A 305 0.53 -27.47 -36.67
CA GLY A 305 1.45 -28.55 -37.02
C GLY A 305 1.61 -29.59 -35.91
N GLY A 306 2.07 -30.78 -36.28
CA GLY A 306 2.27 -31.91 -35.38
C GLY A 306 1.39 -33.13 -35.68
N LYS A 307 1.34 -34.06 -34.73
CA LYS A 307 0.58 -35.30 -34.88
C LYS A 307 -0.88 -35.12 -34.50
N HIS A 308 -1.78 -35.53 -35.38
CA HIS A 308 -3.23 -35.47 -35.20
C HIS A 308 -3.86 -36.83 -35.44
N GLU A 309 -4.69 -37.27 -34.51
CA GLU A 309 -5.45 -38.52 -34.65
C GLU A 309 -6.59 -38.36 -35.66
N VAL A 310 -6.73 -39.35 -36.54
CA VAL A 310 -7.85 -39.48 -37.49
C VAL A 310 -8.78 -40.59 -37.02
N VAL A 311 -10.06 -40.26 -36.93
CA VAL A 311 -11.13 -41.18 -36.49
C VAL A 311 -12.32 -41.04 -37.43
N VAL A 312 -12.82 -42.18 -37.93
CA VAL A 312 -14.08 -42.27 -38.68
C VAL A 312 -15.17 -42.76 -37.74
N ARG A 313 -16.30 -42.06 -37.68
CA ARG A 313 -17.44 -42.36 -36.83
C ARG A 313 -18.66 -42.74 -37.67
N ASP A 314 -19.15 -43.96 -37.48
CA ASP A 314 -20.50 -44.33 -37.93
C ASP A 314 -21.55 -43.68 -37.00
N ALA A 315 -22.63 -43.17 -37.59
CA ALA A 315 -23.64 -42.38 -36.89
C ALA A 315 -24.42 -43.14 -35.81
N VAL A 316 -24.44 -44.48 -35.86
CA VAL A 316 -25.10 -45.34 -34.85
C VAL A 316 -24.07 -46.13 -34.05
N TYR A 317 -23.11 -46.76 -34.73
CA TYR A 317 -22.21 -47.71 -34.10
C TYR A 317 -20.93 -47.11 -33.53
N GLY A 318 -20.58 -45.85 -33.86
CA GLY A 318 -19.48 -45.14 -33.21
C GLY A 318 -18.15 -45.18 -33.95
N ASP A 319 -17.06 -45.06 -33.19
CA ASP A 319 -15.74 -44.66 -33.69
C ASP A 319 -14.92 -45.85 -34.22
N SER A 320 -14.05 -45.59 -35.18
CA SER A 320 -13.05 -46.54 -35.67
C SER A 320 -11.87 -46.68 -34.71
N ASN A 321 -10.94 -47.59 -35.00
CA ASN A 321 -9.58 -47.44 -34.48
C ASN A 321 -8.98 -46.10 -34.97
N ASN A 322 -7.97 -45.61 -34.26
CA ASN A 322 -7.26 -44.38 -34.58
C ASN A 322 -6.04 -44.64 -35.47
N LEU A 323 -5.78 -43.71 -36.39
CA LEU A 323 -4.51 -43.60 -37.13
C LEU A 323 -4.05 -42.13 -37.12
N SER A 324 -2.78 -41.88 -36.83
CA SER A 324 -2.25 -40.51 -36.79
C SER A 324 -1.77 -40.03 -38.16
N ILE A 325 -2.02 -38.75 -38.48
CA ILE A 325 -1.28 -38.01 -39.51
C ILE A 325 -0.31 -37.01 -38.87
N SER A 326 0.72 -36.60 -39.61
CA SER A 326 1.66 -35.55 -39.19
C SER A 326 1.55 -34.33 -40.11
N LEU A 327 1.11 -33.19 -39.55
CA LEU A 327 1.08 -31.91 -40.24
C LEU A 327 2.44 -31.20 -40.13
N ILE A 328 2.87 -30.55 -41.21
CA ILE A 328 4.11 -29.74 -41.25
C ILE A 328 4.04 -28.60 -40.24
N PHE A 329 5.17 -28.34 -39.56
CA PHE A 329 5.40 -27.11 -38.80
C PHE A 329 6.69 -26.45 -39.32
N SER A 330 6.59 -25.28 -39.93
CA SER A 330 7.74 -24.59 -40.53
C SER A 330 7.56 -23.08 -40.58
N LEU A 331 8.66 -22.35 -40.45
CA LEU A 331 8.75 -20.90 -40.61
C LEU A 331 9.57 -20.62 -41.88
N THR A 332 9.01 -19.91 -42.86
CA THR A 332 9.63 -19.72 -44.18
C THR A 332 10.19 -18.31 -44.40
N SER A 333 9.53 -17.27 -43.89
CA SER A 333 10.00 -15.89 -44.05
C SER A 333 9.42 -14.95 -42.99
N LEU A 334 10.07 -13.81 -42.81
CA LEU A 334 9.61 -12.70 -41.98
C LEU A 334 9.73 -11.39 -42.77
N THR A 335 8.73 -10.51 -42.66
CA THR A 335 8.67 -9.23 -43.37
C THR A 335 8.14 -8.12 -42.44
N PRO A 336 8.79 -6.94 -42.36
CA PRO A 336 10.11 -6.61 -42.91
C PRO A 336 11.25 -7.30 -42.13
N PRO A 337 12.40 -7.62 -42.77
CA PRO A 337 13.53 -8.29 -42.10
C PRO A 337 14.34 -7.38 -41.17
N SER A 338 14.03 -6.09 -41.11
CA SER A 338 14.62 -5.15 -40.15
C SER A 338 13.61 -4.12 -39.64
N GLY A 339 13.92 -3.50 -38.51
CA GLY A 339 13.08 -2.48 -37.86
C GLY A 339 13.82 -1.75 -36.75
N SER A 340 13.10 -0.90 -36.01
CA SER A 340 13.66 -0.16 -34.86
C SER A 340 13.86 -1.05 -33.63
N PHE A 341 14.62 -0.55 -32.65
CA PHE A 341 14.87 -1.16 -31.32
C PHE A 341 13.62 -1.45 -30.46
N GLY A 342 12.39 -1.19 -30.93
CA GLY A 342 11.17 -1.73 -30.32
C GLY A 342 9.89 -1.27 -31.03
N GLY A 343 8.83 -2.08 -31.01
CA GLY A 343 7.53 -1.67 -31.55
C GLY A 343 7.37 -1.82 -33.07
N ALA A 344 8.34 -2.42 -33.77
CA ALA A 344 8.23 -2.70 -35.20
C ALA A 344 7.23 -3.84 -35.47
N ARG A 345 6.19 -3.59 -36.26
CA ARG A 345 5.24 -4.65 -36.67
C ARG A 345 5.87 -5.56 -37.73
N ILE A 346 5.84 -6.86 -37.49
CA ILE A 346 6.38 -7.91 -38.35
C ILE A 346 5.33 -8.97 -38.66
N MET A 347 5.38 -9.52 -39.88
CA MET A 347 4.57 -10.64 -40.33
C MET A 347 5.47 -11.85 -40.62
N LEU A 348 5.19 -12.96 -39.95
CA LEU A 348 5.84 -14.24 -40.12
C LEU A 348 4.97 -15.12 -41.03
N ALA A 349 5.58 -15.72 -42.06
CA ALA A 349 4.92 -16.67 -42.95
C ALA A 349 5.50 -18.08 -42.76
N GLY A 350 4.66 -19.10 -42.92
CA GLY A 350 5.05 -20.49 -42.66
C GLY A 350 3.92 -21.49 -42.94
N GLN A 351 3.96 -22.61 -42.23
CA GLN A 351 2.96 -23.68 -42.27
C GLN A 351 2.79 -24.28 -40.87
N GLY A 352 1.56 -24.63 -40.53
CA GLY A 352 1.23 -25.29 -39.26
C GLY A 352 1.21 -24.35 -38.05
N PHE A 353 1.09 -23.04 -38.23
CA PHE A 353 0.77 -22.16 -37.10
C PHE A 353 -0.60 -22.53 -36.52
N ASP A 354 -0.78 -22.33 -35.22
CA ASP A 354 -2.02 -22.67 -34.53
C ASP A 354 -3.06 -21.55 -34.74
N PRO A 355 -4.17 -21.81 -35.46
CA PRO A 355 -5.19 -20.81 -35.78
C PRO A 355 -6.14 -20.53 -34.60
N ASP A 356 -6.06 -21.30 -33.51
CA ASP A 356 -6.86 -21.07 -32.30
C ASP A 356 -6.10 -20.16 -31.29
N GLY A 357 -4.99 -19.54 -31.72
CA GLY A 357 -4.23 -18.54 -30.96
C GLY A 357 -3.10 -19.08 -30.06
N GLY A 358 -2.77 -20.38 -30.13
CA GLY A 358 -1.71 -20.99 -29.32
C GLY A 358 -0.26 -20.75 -29.79
N SER A 359 -0.06 -20.11 -30.94
CA SER A 359 1.28 -19.85 -31.50
C SER A 359 2.05 -18.83 -30.65
N LEU A 360 3.28 -19.17 -30.23
CA LEU A 360 4.17 -18.27 -29.49
C LEU A 360 5.36 -17.85 -30.37
N VAL A 361 5.63 -16.55 -30.45
CA VAL A 361 6.73 -15.98 -31.25
C VAL A 361 7.73 -15.30 -30.32
N THR A 362 9.03 -15.52 -30.57
CA THR A 362 10.13 -14.87 -29.85
C THR A 362 11.18 -14.30 -30.81
N LEU A 363 11.76 -13.16 -30.42
CA LEU A 363 12.89 -12.50 -31.08
C LEU A 363 13.95 -12.22 -30.01
N CYS A 364 15.20 -12.60 -30.25
CA CYS A 364 16.27 -12.47 -29.24
C CYS A 364 15.93 -13.13 -27.88
N ASP A 365 15.23 -14.28 -27.91
CA ASP A 365 14.65 -14.96 -26.73
C ASP A 365 13.57 -14.17 -25.94
N LEU A 366 13.15 -12.99 -26.42
CA LEU A 366 12.05 -12.19 -25.85
C LEU A 366 10.72 -12.46 -26.58
N PRO A 367 9.57 -12.51 -25.87
CA PRO A 367 8.26 -12.71 -26.50
C PRO A 367 7.86 -11.53 -27.38
N CYS A 368 7.23 -11.82 -28.51
CA CYS A 368 6.66 -10.84 -29.43
C CYS A 368 5.15 -10.65 -29.13
N ASP A 369 4.67 -9.39 -29.06
CA ASP A 369 3.26 -9.12 -28.77
C ASP A 369 2.40 -9.44 -29.99
N LEU A 370 1.58 -10.50 -29.91
CA LEU A 370 0.76 -10.99 -31.02
C LEU A 370 -0.34 -9.99 -31.38
N VAL A 371 -0.44 -9.66 -32.67
CA VAL A 371 -1.57 -8.92 -33.24
C VAL A 371 -2.59 -9.88 -33.85
N SER A 372 -2.12 -10.86 -34.63
CA SER A 372 -2.98 -11.85 -35.29
C SER A 372 -2.30 -13.21 -35.33
N SER A 373 -3.03 -14.24 -34.91
CA SER A 373 -2.58 -15.64 -34.76
C SER A 373 -3.73 -16.61 -35.08
N ASP A 374 -4.61 -16.19 -36.00
CA ASP A 374 -5.85 -16.84 -36.45
C ASP A 374 -5.68 -17.64 -37.75
N SER A 375 -4.45 -17.82 -38.22
CA SER A 375 -4.11 -18.47 -39.48
C SER A 375 -3.07 -19.57 -39.30
N THR A 376 -3.14 -20.61 -40.14
CA THR A 376 -2.17 -21.70 -40.19
C THR A 376 -0.91 -21.37 -40.99
N THR A 377 -0.90 -20.24 -41.71
CA THR A 377 0.18 -19.86 -42.65
C THR A 377 0.82 -18.51 -42.35
N ALA A 378 0.20 -17.67 -41.52
CA ALA A 378 0.74 -16.36 -41.15
C ALA A 378 0.45 -16.00 -39.68
N VAL A 379 1.42 -15.36 -39.02
CA VAL A 379 1.28 -14.74 -37.69
C VAL A 379 1.85 -13.32 -37.76
N THR A 380 1.13 -12.34 -37.21
CA THR A 380 1.59 -10.95 -37.13
C THR A 380 1.83 -10.58 -35.68
N CYS A 381 2.98 -10.00 -35.36
CA CYS A 381 3.31 -9.55 -34.01
C CYS A 381 4.12 -8.25 -34.02
N VAL A 382 4.30 -7.66 -32.84
CA VAL A 382 5.09 -6.44 -32.63
C VAL A 382 6.41 -6.81 -31.95
N ALA A 383 7.53 -6.52 -32.63
CA ALA A 383 8.86 -6.86 -32.16
C ALA A 383 9.14 -6.23 -30.79
N PRO A 384 9.64 -7.03 -29.81
CA PRO A 384 9.88 -6.55 -28.46
C PRO A 384 10.92 -5.43 -28.44
N ALA A 385 10.82 -4.58 -27.41
CA ALA A 385 11.81 -3.54 -27.17
C ALA A 385 13.10 -4.14 -26.59
N LEU A 386 14.23 -3.82 -27.22
CA LEU A 386 15.56 -4.12 -26.70
C LEU A 386 16.14 -2.88 -25.97
N PRO A 387 17.05 -3.07 -25.01
CA PRO A 387 17.90 -1.98 -24.53
C PRO A 387 18.62 -1.32 -25.70
N HIS A 388 18.72 0.00 -25.69
CA HIS A 388 19.35 0.75 -26.77
C HIS A 388 20.83 0.34 -26.93
N SER A 389 21.25 0.13 -28.18
CA SER A 389 22.61 -0.25 -28.57
C SER A 389 23.15 0.76 -29.57
N GLU A 390 24.44 1.09 -29.48
CA GLU A 390 25.11 1.96 -30.46
C GLU A 390 25.39 1.27 -31.81
N ALA A 391 25.04 -0.01 -31.94
CA ALA A 391 25.19 -0.81 -33.16
C ALA A 391 23.95 -1.68 -33.42
N ASP A 392 23.69 -1.95 -34.70
CA ASP A 392 22.63 -2.86 -35.16
C ASP A 392 22.73 -4.26 -34.50
N VAL A 393 21.59 -4.86 -34.16
CA VAL A 393 21.52 -6.17 -33.47
C VAL A 393 20.70 -7.15 -34.32
N THR A 394 21.36 -8.18 -34.85
CA THR A 394 20.71 -9.28 -35.56
C THR A 394 20.31 -10.38 -34.57
N CYS A 395 19.07 -10.85 -34.67
CA CYS A 395 18.49 -11.86 -33.78
C CYS A 395 17.88 -13.03 -34.53
N ASP A 396 17.94 -14.19 -33.88
CA ASP A 396 17.16 -15.36 -34.25
C ASP A 396 15.68 -15.11 -33.92
N VAL A 397 14.82 -15.66 -34.78
CA VAL A 397 13.37 -15.55 -34.68
C VAL A 397 12.79 -16.94 -34.58
N VAL A 398 12.10 -17.26 -33.48
CA VAL A 398 11.58 -18.60 -33.20
C VAL A 398 10.06 -18.54 -33.02
N VAL A 399 9.36 -19.35 -33.80
CA VAL A 399 7.93 -19.65 -33.59
C VAL A 399 7.82 -21.03 -32.95
N SER A 400 6.99 -21.15 -31.92
CA SER A 400 6.73 -22.40 -31.20
C SER A 400 5.23 -22.63 -31.02
N SER A 401 4.85 -23.89 -30.83
CA SER A 401 3.46 -24.30 -30.60
C SER A 401 3.26 -24.90 -29.20
N PRO A 402 2.02 -24.94 -28.68
CA PRO A 402 1.72 -25.54 -27.37
C PRO A 402 2.09 -27.02 -27.28
N ASN A 403 2.18 -27.68 -28.44
CA ASN A 403 2.53 -29.10 -28.59
C ASN A 403 4.04 -29.36 -28.57
N GLY A 404 4.87 -28.34 -28.29
CA GLY A 404 6.33 -28.46 -28.15
C GLY A 404 7.11 -28.50 -29.47
N LEU A 405 6.49 -28.07 -30.58
CA LEU A 405 7.20 -27.86 -31.85
C LEU A 405 7.80 -26.46 -31.90
N SER A 406 8.90 -26.31 -32.63
CA SER A 406 9.55 -25.02 -32.87
C SER A 406 10.17 -24.96 -34.25
N ALA A 407 10.14 -23.79 -34.88
CA ALA A 407 10.79 -23.48 -36.15
C ALA A 407 11.48 -22.11 -36.03
N SER A 408 12.68 -21.98 -36.60
CA SER A 408 13.54 -20.81 -36.41
C SER A 408 14.10 -20.26 -37.73
N LEU A 409 14.21 -18.94 -37.80
CA LEU A 409 15.02 -18.23 -38.79
C LEU A 409 16.23 -17.66 -38.06
N LEU A 410 17.40 -18.28 -38.28
CA LEU A 410 18.67 -17.81 -37.72
C LEU A 410 19.03 -16.45 -38.33
N GLY A 411 19.26 -15.44 -37.50
CA GLY A 411 19.44 -14.05 -37.91
C GLY A 411 18.26 -13.46 -38.70
N GLY A 412 17.04 -13.99 -38.50
CA GLY A 412 15.86 -13.67 -39.31
C GLY A 412 15.34 -12.23 -39.17
N PHE A 413 15.78 -11.48 -38.16
CA PHE A 413 15.42 -10.07 -37.98
C PHE A 413 16.63 -9.25 -37.51
N THR A 414 16.78 -8.02 -38.00
CA THR A 414 17.82 -7.08 -37.53
C THR A 414 17.22 -5.78 -37.03
N TYR A 415 17.50 -5.49 -35.76
CA TYR A 415 17.25 -4.20 -35.13
C TYR A 415 18.27 -3.18 -35.62
N GLN A 416 17.81 -2.06 -36.20
CA GLN A 416 18.67 -1.06 -36.83
C GLN A 416 18.59 0.30 -36.15
N LEU A 417 19.75 0.89 -35.88
CA LEU A 417 19.84 2.19 -35.22
C LEU A 417 19.23 3.30 -36.10
N ALA A 418 19.53 3.30 -37.40
CA ALA A 418 19.04 4.28 -38.37
C ALA A 418 17.51 4.25 -38.60
N LEU A 419 16.82 3.17 -38.20
CA LEU A 419 15.36 3.05 -38.28
C LEU A 419 14.66 3.44 -36.97
N THR A 420 15.42 3.70 -35.91
CA THR A 420 14.89 3.97 -34.56
C THR A 420 14.74 5.47 -34.32
N PRO A 421 13.54 5.98 -34.00
CA PRO A 421 13.36 7.37 -33.59
C PRO A 421 14.04 7.64 -32.24
N SER A 422 14.33 8.90 -31.91
CA SER A 422 14.98 9.28 -30.64
C SER A 422 14.20 10.39 -29.92
N LEU A 423 13.95 10.23 -28.63
CA LEU A 423 13.44 11.29 -27.75
C LEU A 423 14.61 11.94 -27.00
N THR A 424 14.93 13.20 -27.34
CA THR A 424 16.10 13.92 -26.80
C THR A 424 15.77 14.89 -25.67
N GLY A 425 14.53 15.32 -25.53
CA GLY A 425 14.10 16.17 -24.41
C GLY A 425 12.59 16.34 -24.34
N LEU A 426 12.10 16.63 -23.13
CA LEU A 426 10.72 17.01 -22.83
C LEU A 426 10.69 18.33 -22.06
N GLU A 427 9.68 19.16 -22.32
CA GLU A 427 9.47 20.42 -21.60
C GLU A 427 7.97 20.78 -21.55
N PRO A 428 7.36 21.04 -20.38
CA PRO A 428 7.95 20.93 -19.03
C PRO A 428 8.16 19.47 -18.59
N GLN A 429 9.05 19.23 -17.64
CA GLN A 429 9.30 17.89 -17.08
C GLN A 429 8.25 17.43 -16.05
N ARG A 430 7.26 18.27 -15.73
CA ARG A 430 6.26 18.04 -14.68
C ARG A 430 4.87 18.55 -15.07
N GLY A 431 3.82 17.94 -14.53
CA GLY A 431 2.43 18.36 -14.74
C GLY A 431 1.41 17.62 -13.86
N GLY A 432 0.19 18.13 -13.79
CA GLY A 432 -0.84 17.66 -12.85
C GLY A 432 -1.47 16.32 -13.24
N THR A 433 -1.89 15.54 -12.23
CA THR A 433 -2.57 14.24 -12.41
C THR A 433 -3.92 14.36 -13.12
N ALA A 434 -4.58 15.51 -13.03
CA ALA A 434 -5.82 15.81 -13.75
C ALA A 434 -5.65 15.97 -15.28
N GLY A 435 -4.41 16.04 -15.78
CA GLY A 435 -4.11 16.36 -17.17
C GLY A 435 -4.15 17.87 -17.47
N GLY A 436 -4.17 18.21 -18.76
CA GLY A 436 -4.18 19.60 -19.25
C GLY A 436 -2.79 20.25 -19.44
N THR A 437 -1.70 19.61 -19.03
CA THR A 437 -0.34 20.12 -19.26
C THR A 437 0.03 20.02 -20.74
N SER A 438 0.40 21.15 -21.35
CA SER A 438 0.93 21.21 -22.72
C SER A 438 2.41 20.85 -22.70
N LEU A 439 2.74 19.67 -23.23
CA LEU A 439 4.08 19.09 -23.26
C LEU A 439 4.68 19.19 -24.67
N THR A 440 5.91 19.68 -24.77
CA THR A 440 6.71 19.68 -26.00
C THR A 440 7.83 18.65 -25.90
N LEU A 441 7.82 17.71 -26.84
CA LEU A 441 8.81 16.65 -26.99
C LEU A 441 9.72 16.97 -28.18
N THR A 442 11.03 16.94 -27.95
CA THR A 442 12.05 17.16 -28.99
C THR A 442 12.78 15.87 -29.29
N GLY A 443 13.15 15.64 -30.55
CA GLY A 443 13.75 14.38 -30.96
C GLY A 443 14.11 14.31 -32.44
N THR A 444 14.25 13.09 -32.94
CA THR A 444 14.47 12.83 -34.36
C THR A 444 13.73 11.57 -34.81
N GLY A 445 13.44 11.49 -36.11
CA GLY A 445 12.88 10.30 -36.72
C GLY A 445 11.39 10.08 -36.47
N PHE A 446 10.68 11.03 -35.84
CA PHE A 446 9.22 11.01 -35.69
C PHE A 446 8.51 11.02 -37.06
N GLY A 447 7.23 10.64 -37.07
CA GLY A 447 6.37 10.73 -38.25
C GLY A 447 6.00 12.18 -38.60
N LEU A 448 5.66 12.42 -39.87
CA LEU A 448 5.05 13.69 -40.30
C LEU A 448 3.60 13.84 -39.80
N SER A 449 2.92 12.72 -39.58
CA SER A 449 1.60 12.65 -38.96
C SER A 449 1.37 11.25 -38.38
N GLY A 450 0.54 11.14 -37.34
CA GLY A 450 0.14 9.87 -36.72
C GLY A 450 1.12 9.32 -35.68
N ASN A 451 1.85 10.18 -34.97
CA ASN A 451 2.61 9.78 -33.79
C ASN A 451 1.67 9.59 -32.59
N GLU A 452 1.94 8.58 -31.77
CA GLU A 452 1.21 8.34 -30.52
C GLU A 452 2.15 8.63 -29.34
N VAL A 453 1.65 9.31 -28.31
CA VAL A 453 2.41 9.63 -27.10
C VAL A 453 1.65 9.11 -25.88
N THR A 454 2.34 8.38 -25.00
CA THR A 454 1.78 7.94 -23.71
C THR A 454 2.77 8.19 -22.58
N ILE A 455 2.25 8.48 -21.39
CA ILE A 455 3.01 8.75 -20.16
C ILE A 455 2.42 7.90 -19.04
N GLY A 456 3.19 6.95 -18.51
CA GLY A 456 2.68 6.01 -17.49
C GLY A 456 1.58 5.04 -17.95
N GLY A 457 1.11 5.17 -19.21
CA GLY A 457 -0.06 4.47 -19.75
C GLY A 457 -1.23 5.40 -20.09
N SER A 458 -1.24 6.64 -19.59
CA SER A 458 -2.18 7.68 -20.03
C SER A 458 -1.76 8.26 -21.38
N GLU A 459 -2.73 8.66 -22.19
CA GLU A 459 -2.51 9.33 -23.47
C GLU A 459 -1.98 10.75 -23.27
N CYS A 460 -1.06 11.20 -24.12
CA CYS A 460 -0.78 12.62 -24.32
C CYS A 460 -1.25 12.98 -25.73
N LYS A 461 -2.39 13.66 -25.78
CA LYS A 461 -3.13 13.95 -27.01
C LYS A 461 -2.36 14.91 -27.90
N VAL A 462 -1.83 14.40 -29.01
CA VAL A 462 -1.01 15.18 -29.95
C VAL A 462 -1.83 16.34 -30.56
N THR A 463 -1.29 17.55 -30.47
CA THR A 463 -1.88 18.78 -31.02
C THR A 463 -1.07 19.34 -32.19
N GLN A 464 0.25 19.11 -32.20
CA GLN A 464 1.15 19.41 -33.30
C GLN A 464 2.22 18.31 -33.39
N GLU A 465 2.61 17.94 -34.60
CA GLU A 465 3.63 16.90 -34.82
C GLU A 465 4.46 17.18 -36.08
N GLY A 466 5.68 16.65 -36.06
CA GLY A 466 6.65 16.78 -37.13
C GLY A 466 7.89 15.91 -36.84
N PRO A 467 8.85 15.84 -37.76
CA PRO A 467 9.91 14.82 -37.75
C PRO A 467 10.92 14.96 -36.61
N THR A 468 10.91 16.11 -35.91
CA THR A 468 11.83 16.45 -34.80
C THR A 468 11.14 17.04 -33.57
N SER A 469 9.82 17.24 -33.60
CA SER A 469 9.07 17.87 -32.51
C SER A 469 7.63 17.37 -32.48
N ILE A 470 7.11 17.09 -31.28
CA ILE A 470 5.71 16.76 -31.03
C ILE A 470 5.24 17.60 -29.85
N THR A 471 4.12 18.30 -30.00
CA THR A 471 3.41 18.95 -28.90
C THR A 471 2.14 18.17 -28.62
N CYS A 472 1.90 17.83 -27.35
CA CYS A 472 0.73 17.10 -26.91
C CYS A 472 0.18 17.67 -25.60
N ILE A 473 -1.08 17.39 -25.29
CA ILE A 473 -1.71 17.74 -24.01
C ILE A 473 -1.88 16.45 -23.21
N THR A 474 -1.34 16.39 -22.00
CA THR A 474 -1.48 15.22 -21.13
C THR A 474 -2.96 15.00 -20.77
N GLU A 475 -3.49 13.81 -20.97
CA GLU A 475 -4.79 13.43 -20.38
C GLU A 475 -4.59 13.04 -18.90
N ALA A 476 -5.69 12.79 -18.19
CA ALA A 476 -5.67 12.43 -16.78
C ALA A 476 -4.87 11.14 -16.50
N HIS A 477 -4.15 11.12 -15.38
CA HIS A 477 -3.30 10.01 -14.93
C HIS A 477 -3.69 9.57 -13.52
N GLN A 478 -3.59 8.26 -13.26
CA GLN A 478 -3.92 7.69 -11.96
C GLN A 478 -2.71 7.73 -11.02
N GLY A 479 -2.72 8.70 -10.12
CA GLY A 479 -1.69 8.90 -9.09
C GLY A 479 -0.48 9.70 -9.57
N SER A 480 0.24 10.26 -8.60
CA SER A 480 1.48 11.01 -8.80
C SER A 480 2.70 10.08 -8.90
N GLY A 481 3.80 10.59 -9.47
CA GLY A 481 5.08 9.87 -9.57
C GLY A 481 5.86 10.19 -10.85
N HIS A 482 6.98 9.48 -11.03
CA HIS A 482 7.84 9.61 -12.21
C HIS A 482 7.54 8.51 -13.23
N PHE A 483 7.25 8.89 -14.47
CA PHE A 483 6.82 7.97 -15.52
C PHE A 483 7.59 8.22 -16.81
N GLN A 484 7.92 7.13 -17.52
CA GLN A 484 8.56 7.21 -18.82
C GLN A 484 7.56 7.66 -19.88
N VAL A 485 7.93 8.68 -20.66
CA VAL A 485 7.27 9.12 -21.88
C VAL A 485 7.62 8.14 -23.00
N LYS A 486 6.61 7.51 -23.59
CA LYS A 486 6.73 6.64 -24.76
C LYS A 486 6.16 7.34 -25.97
N VAL A 487 6.98 7.50 -26.99
CA VAL A 487 6.58 8.01 -28.31
C VAL A 487 6.61 6.85 -29.30
N THR A 488 5.49 6.54 -29.93
CA THR A 488 5.41 5.57 -31.04
C THR A 488 5.32 6.34 -32.35
N ALA A 489 6.36 6.24 -33.18
CA ALA A 489 6.37 6.82 -34.52
C ALA A 489 5.78 5.82 -35.55
N PRO A 490 4.85 6.26 -36.41
CA PRO A 490 4.14 5.37 -37.32
C PRO A 490 5.08 4.73 -38.34
N GLY A 491 4.92 3.42 -38.53
CA GLY A 491 5.78 2.62 -39.42
C GLY A 491 7.21 2.38 -38.92
N LYS A 492 7.62 2.97 -37.78
CA LYS A 492 8.94 2.77 -37.17
C LYS A 492 8.87 2.07 -35.83
N GLY A 493 7.89 2.36 -34.99
CA GLY A 493 7.80 1.83 -33.63
C GLY A 493 8.21 2.85 -32.56
N LEU A 494 8.67 2.36 -31.42
CA LEU A 494 9.00 3.18 -30.25
C LEU A 494 10.28 4.00 -30.45
N ALA A 495 10.24 5.25 -30.02
CA ALA A 495 11.42 6.09 -29.91
C ALA A 495 12.32 5.62 -28.76
N ALA A 496 13.62 5.57 -28.98
CA ALA A 496 14.61 5.42 -27.92
C ALA A 496 14.61 6.69 -27.07
N ALA A 497 14.28 6.54 -25.78
CA ALA A 497 14.42 7.59 -24.78
C ALA A 497 15.63 7.27 -23.90
N ASN A 498 16.57 8.22 -23.80
CA ASN A 498 17.64 8.17 -22.81
C ASN A 498 17.08 8.62 -21.43
N ASN A 499 17.94 8.94 -20.46
CA ASN A 499 17.54 9.50 -19.16
C ASN A 499 16.67 10.78 -19.24
N SER A 500 16.55 11.38 -20.44
CA SER A 500 15.69 12.51 -20.81
C SER A 500 14.22 12.16 -21.07
N GLY A 501 13.77 10.92 -20.78
CA GLY A 501 12.40 10.45 -21.05
C GLY A 501 11.42 10.52 -19.88
N ILE A 502 11.81 11.06 -18.71
CA ILE A 502 11.00 11.00 -17.48
C ILE A 502 10.13 12.25 -17.33
N PHE A 503 8.82 12.06 -17.22
CA PHE A 503 7.85 13.09 -16.83
C PHE A 503 7.32 12.82 -15.42
N SER A 504 7.11 13.89 -14.65
CA SER A 504 6.68 13.82 -13.26
C SER A 504 5.22 14.26 -13.13
N TYR A 505 4.31 13.32 -12.87
CA TYR A 505 2.94 13.65 -12.49
C TYR A 505 2.94 14.13 -11.04
N ILE A 506 2.73 15.42 -10.83
CA ILE A 506 2.73 16.09 -9.53
C ILE A 506 1.74 17.26 -9.56
N ASP A 507 0.90 17.36 -8.55
CA ASP A 507 -0.15 18.38 -8.50
C ASP A 507 0.41 19.67 -7.91
N LEU A 508 0.25 20.81 -8.59
CA LEU A 508 0.71 22.11 -8.09
C LEU A 508 -0.32 22.71 -7.13
N TRP A 509 0.12 23.33 -6.03
CA TRP A 509 -0.80 24.03 -5.11
C TRP A 509 -1.52 25.20 -5.79
N SER A 510 -0.83 25.96 -6.64
CA SER A 510 -1.42 27.09 -7.38
C SER A 510 -2.47 26.68 -8.42
N SER A 511 -2.44 25.43 -8.90
CA SER A 511 -3.25 24.97 -10.03
C SER A 511 -4.71 24.71 -9.63
N PRO A 512 -5.70 25.33 -10.30
CA PRO A 512 -7.11 25.02 -10.06
C PRO A 512 -7.47 23.55 -10.31
N PHE A 513 -6.75 22.87 -11.21
CA PHE A 513 -7.01 21.47 -11.54
C PHE A 513 -6.76 20.53 -10.35
N THR A 514 -5.77 20.83 -9.52
CA THR A 514 -5.49 20.15 -8.23
C THR A 514 -6.70 20.18 -7.29
N TRP A 515 -7.53 21.22 -7.38
CA TRP A 515 -8.68 21.47 -6.53
C TRP A 515 -10.02 21.22 -7.23
N GLY A 516 -10.02 20.44 -8.32
CA GLY A 516 -11.25 20.08 -9.04
C GLY A 516 -11.79 21.16 -9.98
N SER A 517 -10.92 22.05 -10.48
CA SER A 517 -11.22 23.27 -11.26
C SER A 517 -11.73 24.47 -10.43
N GLU A 518 -11.60 24.40 -9.10
CA GLU A 518 -11.82 25.52 -8.17
C GLU A 518 -10.50 26.23 -7.83
N PRO A 519 -10.50 27.49 -7.36
CA PRO A 519 -9.27 28.17 -6.93
C PRO A 519 -8.62 27.48 -5.70
N PRO A 520 -7.30 27.67 -5.47
CA PRO A 520 -6.60 27.10 -4.32
C PRO A 520 -7.22 27.45 -2.95
N PRO A 521 -7.02 26.61 -1.92
CA PRO A 521 -7.68 26.75 -0.62
C PRO A 521 -7.50 28.12 0.01
N SER A 522 -8.60 28.65 0.56
CA SER A 522 -8.68 29.95 1.21
C SER A 522 -8.47 29.85 2.74
N GLN A 523 -8.32 31.00 3.40
CA GLN A 523 -8.10 31.07 4.85
C GLN A 523 -9.19 30.31 5.63
N GLY A 524 -8.78 29.54 6.63
CA GLY A 524 -9.69 28.78 7.49
C GLY A 524 -10.26 27.50 6.86
N GLN A 525 -9.80 27.08 5.68
CA GLN A 525 -10.20 25.80 5.10
C GLN A 525 -9.36 24.61 5.63
N LEU A 526 -9.97 23.42 5.59
CA LEU A 526 -9.31 22.13 5.82
C LEU A 526 -8.82 21.60 4.46
N VAL A 527 -7.55 21.22 4.39
CA VAL A 527 -6.93 20.60 3.22
C VAL A 527 -6.55 19.17 3.59
N VAL A 528 -6.90 18.20 2.73
CA VAL A 528 -6.58 16.79 2.93
C VAL A 528 -5.81 16.28 1.72
N VAL A 529 -4.56 15.86 1.92
CA VAL A 529 -3.70 15.27 0.89
C VAL A 529 -3.74 13.76 1.06
N THR A 530 -4.26 13.05 0.06
CA THR A 530 -4.65 11.63 0.21
C THR A 530 -3.67 10.65 -0.43
N GLN A 531 -3.79 9.36 -0.11
CA GLN A 531 -2.91 8.31 -0.62
C GLN A 531 -2.82 8.31 -2.15
N GLY A 532 -1.58 8.34 -2.66
CA GLY A 532 -1.29 8.40 -4.10
C GLY A 532 -1.22 9.81 -4.69
N GLN A 533 -1.53 10.85 -3.90
CA GLN A 533 -1.38 12.25 -4.28
C GLN A 533 -0.03 12.80 -3.79
N THR A 534 0.69 13.49 -4.66
CA THR A 534 1.85 14.34 -4.33
C THR A 534 1.53 15.78 -4.72
N LEU A 535 1.57 16.67 -3.74
CA LEU A 535 1.24 18.07 -3.85
C LEU A 535 2.52 18.91 -3.73
N LEU A 536 2.87 19.64 -4.79
CA LEU A 536 3.97 20.58 -4.80
C LEU A 536 3.48 21.94 -4.29
N LEU A 537 4.07 22.43 -3.20
CA LEU A 537 3.82 23.77 -2.70
C LEU A 537 4.69 24.75 -3.48
N ASP A 538 4.10 25.33 -4.53
CA ASP A 538 4.71 26.29 -5.47
C ASP A 538 4.35 27.75 -5.13
N GLN A 539 3.45 27.98 -4.19
CA GLN A 539 3.10 29.31 -3.65
C GLN A 539 2.84 29.26 -2.14
N SER A 540 3.01 30.40 -1.45
CA SER A 540 2.67 30.53 -0.03
C SER A 540 1.17 30.27 0.23
N THR A 541 0.83 29.59 1.34
CA THR A 541 -0.57 29.37 1.72
C THR A 541 -1.14 30.56 2.51
N PRO A 542 -2.48 30.79 2.44
CA PRO A 542 -3.18 31.51 3.51
C PRO A 542 -3.15 30.67 4.79
N VAL A 543 -3.59 31.24 5.92
CA VAL A 543 -3.70 30.51 7.19
C VAL A 543 -4.78 29.44 7.08
N LEU A 544 -4.37 28.20 6.81
CA LEU A 544 -5.25 27.04 6.75
C LEU A 544 -5.79 26.72 8.14
N LYS A 545 -7.03 26.23 8.23
CA LYS A 545 -7.51 25.68 9.50
C LYS A 545 -6.73 24.42 9.82
N MET A 546 -6.54 23.53 8.85
CA MET A 546 -5.75 22.31 9.04
C MET A 546 -5.21 21.79 7.71
N LEU A 547 -3.98 21.29 7.71
CA LEU A 547 -3.42 20.46 6.65
C LEU A 547 -3.30 19.02 7.16
N LEU A 548 -4.13 18.12 6.64
CA LEU A 548 -4.11 16.69 6.93
C LEU A 548 -3.42 15.94 5.80
N ILE A 549 -2.22 15.43 6.03
CA ILE A 549 -1.48 14.61 5.07
C ILE A 549 -1.74 13.15 5.44
N GLN A 550 -2.66 12.49 4.72
CA GLN A 550 -3.14 11.14 4.98
C GLN A 550 -2.72 10.19 3.86
N GLY A 551 -1.51 9.64 3.98
CA GLY A 551 -0.89 8.72 3.01
C GLY A 551 -0.42 9.36 1.70
N GLY A 552 -0.67 10.65 1.49
CA GLY A 552 -0.11 11.45 0.40
C GLY A 552 1.14 12.21 0.81
N HIS A 553 1.67 13.02 -0.09
CA HIS A 553 2.95 13.72 0.09
C HIS A 553 2.79 15.22 -0.20
N VAL A 554 3.40 16.07 0.63
CA VAL A 554 3.55 17.51 0.37
C VAL A 554 5.03 17.84 0.26
N VAL A 555 5.44 18.44 -0.85
CA VAL A 555 6.84 18.78 -1.15
C VAL A 555 6.92 20.26 -1.48
N PHE A 556 7.91 20.99 -0.95
CA PHE A 556 8.13 22.39 -1.33
C PHE A 556 8.84 22.49 -2.68
N ASP A 557 8.43 23.45 -3.52
CA ASP A 557 9.07 23.64 -4.84
C ASP A 557 10.49 24.18 -4.70
N VAL A 558 11.47 23.37 -5.14
CA VAL A 558 12.90 23.70 -5.11
C VAL A 558 13.31 24.64 -6.24
N GLU A 559 12.46 24.83 -7.26
CA GLU A 559 12.69 25.74 -8.38
C GLU A 559 12.31 27.19 -8.04
N THR A 560 11.54 27.40 -6.96
CA THR A 560 11.07 28.72 -6.54
C THR A 560 12.17 29.54 -5.87
N VAL A 561 12.35 30.78 -6.34
CA VAL A 561 13.35 31.74 -5.84
C VAL A 561 12.85 32.68 -4.74
N GLU A 562 11.55 32.66 -4.44
CA GLU A 562 10.89 33.48 -3.41
C GLU A 562 10.69 32.70 -2.09
N GLU A 563 10.35 33.40 -0.99
CA GLU A 563 10.04 32.76 0.30
C GLU A 563 8.70 31.99 0.22
N LEU A 564 8.76 30.67 0.39
CA LEU A 564 7.56 29.82 0.48
C LEU A 564 7.14 29.63 1.93
N VAL A 565 5.95 30.12 2.28
CA VAL A 565 5.41 30.03 3.65
C VAL A 565 4.15 29.15 3.70
N LEU A 566 4.24 28.04 4.40
CA LEU A 566 3.12 27.18 4.77
C LEU A 566 2.53 27.66 6.10
N ARG A 567 1.31 28.22 6.06
CA ARG A 567 0.57 28.74 7.21
C ARG A 567 -0.60 27.85 7.57
N ALA A 568 -0.64 27.35 8.79
CA ALA A 568 -1.75 26.53 9.29
C ALA A 568 -1.92 26.64 10.81
N GLU A 569 -3.12 26.38 11.35
CA GLU A 569 -3.27 26.17 12.80
C GLU A 569 -2.79 24.76 13.23
N TYR A 570 -3.08 23.74 12.42
CA TYR A 570 -2.65 22.36 12.66
C TYR A 570 -2.14 21.72 11.36
N ILE A 571 -1.00 21.04 11.43
CA ILE A 571 -0.49 20.14 10.39
C ILE A 571 -0.45 18.75 10.99
N LEU A 572 -1.06 17.75 10.34
CA LEU A 572 -1.11 16.38 10.85
C LEU A 572 -0.75 15.37 9.74
N ILE A 573 0.27 14.56 9.98
CA ILE A 573 0.79 13.56 9.05
C ILE A 573 0.47 12.14 9.58
N VAL A 574 -0.25 11.36 8.78
CA VAL A 574 -0.79 10.03 9.12
C VAL A 574 -0.84 9.10 7.91
N GLY A 575 -1.00 7.79 8.14
CA GLY A 575 -1.23 6.80 7.08
C GLY A 575 -0.06 6.58 6.11
N GLY A 576 1.18 6.83 6.54
CA GLY A 576 2.38 6.77 5.71
C GLY A 576 2.63 8.04 4.89
N GLY A 577 1.93 9.15 5.17
CA GLY A 577 2.12 10.41 4.44
C GLY A 577 3.45 11.11 4.77
N SER A 578 3.82 12.13 4.00
CA SER A 578 5.01 12.93 4.29
C SER A 578 4.88 14.43 4.02
N LEU A 579 5.67 15.22 4.75
CA LEU A 579 5.97 16.62 4.48
C LEU A 579 7.48 16.78 4.28
N SER A 580 7.89 17.28 3.12
CA SER A 580 9.29 17.36 2.71
C SER A 580 9.69 18.78 2.25
N ILE A 581 10.79 19.30 2.80
CA ILE A 581 11.44 20.56 2.40
C ILE A 581 12.90 20.25 2.07
N GLY A 582 13.22 20.10 0.78
CA GLY A 582 14.51 19.57 0.35
C GLY A 582 14.69 18.08 0.70
N SER A 583 15.92 17.59 0.55
CA SER A 583 16.36 16.24 0.92
C SER A 583 17.84 16.26 1.36
N GLU A 584 18.32 15.21 2.00
CA GLU A 584 19.74 15.11 2.45
C GLU A 584 20.73 15.24 1.27
N ASP A 585 20.41 14.67 0.10
CA ASP A 585 21.22 14.79 -1.13
C ASP A 585 21.02 16.11 -1.90
N GLN A 586 19.84 16.74 -1.76
CA GLN A 586 19.49 18.01 -2.40
C GLN A 586 18.79 18.93 -1.39
N PRO A 587 19.56 19.65 -0.55
CA PRO A 587 19.01 20.56 0.45
C PRO A 587 18.24 21.72 -0.20
N PHE A 588 17.25 22.25 0.51
CA PHE A 588 16.38 23.31 -0.03
C PHE A 588 17.20 24.58 -0.34
N PRO A 589 17.15 25.12 -1.58
CA PRO A 589 18.05 26.20 -1.99
C PRO A 589 17.56 27.59 -1.59
N GLY A 590 16.24 27.83 -1.64
CA GLY A 590 15.56 29.09 -1.32
C GLY A 590 15.22 29.25 0.17
N GLU A 591 14.26 30.12 0.50
CA GLU A 591 13.75 30.30 1.87
C GLU A 591 12.40 29.58 2.03
N ALA A 592 12.23 28.80 3.10
CA ALA A 592 11.01 28.05 3.38
C ALA A 592 10.61 28.16 4.85
N VAL A 593 9.34 28.46 5.12
CA VAL A 593 8.84 28.70 6.48
C VAL A 593 7.56 27.90 6.74
N ILE A 594 7.56 27.10 7.81
CA ILE A 594 6.36 26.56 8.42
C ILE A 594 5.96 27.52 9.55
N GLU A 595 4.86 28.25 9.35
CA GLU A 595 4.35 29.24 10.30
C GLU A 595 3.04 28.74 10.93
N LEU A 596 3.12 28.30 12.17
CA LEU A 596 1.97 27.75 12.89
C LEU A 596 1.20 28.86 13.61
N HIS A 597 -0.11 28.89 13.39
CA HIS A 597 -1.02 29.87 13.96
C HIS A 597 -1.80 29.31 15.17
N GLY A 598 -1.99 30.14 16.19
CA GLY A 598 -2.82 29.78 17.35
C GLY A 598 -2.43 30.53 18.63
N ASN A 599 -3.25 30.32 19.66
CA ASN A 599 -3.14 30.93 20.98
C ASN A 599 -3.64 29.95 22.07
N THR A 600 -3.53 30.35 23.33
CA THR A 600 -3.94 29.57 24.52
C THR A 600 -5.40 29.12 24.56
N HIS A 601 -6.27 29.65 23.69
CA HIS A 601 -7.69 29.33 23.61
C HIS A 601 -8.06 28.60 22.30
N SER A 602 -7.07 28.26 21.47
CA SER A 602 -7.26 27.51 20.24
C SER A 602 -7.65 26.06 20.57
N THR A 603 -8.59 25.50 19.80
CA THR A 603 -9.13 24.16 20.04
C THR A 603 -8.03 23.11 19.96
N GLU A 604 -7.74 22.43 21.07
CA GLU A 604 -6.74 21.36 21.07
C GLU A 604 -7.21 20.15 20.24
N LEU A 605 -6.34 19.67 19.35
CA LEU A 605 -6.47 18.32 18.80
C LEU A 605 -6.17 17.30 19.91
N PRO A 606 -6.97 16.23 20.04
CA PRO A 606 -6.68 15.15 20.98
C PRO A 606 -5.25 14.63 20.82
N LEU A 607 -4.58 14.40 21.95
CA LEU A 607 -3.14 14.11 22.10
C LEU A 607 -2.19 15.27 21.74
N TYR A 608 -2.36 15.93 20.60
CA TYR A 608 -1.35 16.85 20.05
C TYR A 608 -1.41 18.28 20.58
N GLY A 609 -2.59 18.76 21.00
CA GLY A 609 -2.79 20.15 21.40
C GLY A 609 -3.10 21.08 20.22
N ALA A 610 -2.79 22.36 20.37
CA ALA A 610 -3.01 23.37 19.33
C ALA A 610 -1.70 24.03 18.87
N LYS A 611 -1.73 24.67 17.69
CA LYS A 611 -0.56 25.30 17.05
C LYS A 611 0.59 24.30 16.86
N VAL A 612 0.26 23.20 16.19
CA VAL A 612 1.04 21.96 16.20
C VAL A 612 1.26 21.38 14.80
N LEU A 613 2.49 20.94 14.55
CA LEU A 613 2.84 19.99 13.49
C LEU A 613 3.01 18.61 14.15
N ALA A 614 2.13 17.68 13.82
CA ALA A 614 2.08 16.34 14.40
C ALA A 614 2.34 15.26 13.35
N VAL A 615 3.16 14.27 13.69
CA VAL A 615 3.44 13.08 12.88
C VAL A 615 3.05 11.85 13.69
N ARG A 616 2.12 11.02 13.19
CA ARG A 616 1.68 9.79 13.88
C ARG A 616 2.07 8.50 13.18
N ASP A 617 2.11 8.56 11.86
CA ASP A 617 2.28 7.43 10.94
C ASP A 617 2.69 8.03 9.60
N GLY A 618 3.98 8.29 9.41
CA GLY A 618 4.50 9.11 8.32
C GLY A 618 5.85 9.76 8.60
N THR A 619 6.30 10.61 7.66
CA THR A 619 7.66 11.20 7.66
C THR A 619 7.61 12.73 7.67
N LEU A 620 8.46 13.34 8.49
CA LEU A 620 8.82 14.76 8.43
C LEU A 620 10.28 14.88 7.99
N ASP A 621 10.50 15.53 6.85
CA ASP A 621 11.78 15.54 6.14
C ASP A 621 12.18 17.00 5.82
N LEU A 622 13.07 17.59 6.60
CA LEU A 622 13.39 19.01 6.52
C LEU A 622 14.90 19.18 6.40
N HIS A 623 15.37 19.63 5.23
CA HIS A 623 16.80 19.80 4.94
C HIS A 623 17.07 21.21 4.44
N GLY A 624 17.45 22.09 5.36
CA GLY A 624 17.99 23.40 5.04
C GLY A 624 19.41 23.32 4.46
N ARG A 625 19.90 24.46 3.98
CA ARG A 625 21.22 24.58 3.36
C ARG A 625 22.32 24.09 4.30
N HIS A 626 23.14 23.17 3.82
CA HIS A 626 24.21 22.54 4.60
C HIS A 626 25.19 23.55 5.21
N VAL A 627 25.34 23.55 6.54
CA VAL A 627 26.28 24.38 7.30
C VAL A 627 27.29 23.46 8.03
N PRO A 628 28.53 23.29 7.52
CA PRO A 628 29.50 22.35 8.09
C PRO A 628 29.91 22.67 9.54
N ILE A 629 29.93 23.96 9.90
CA ILE A 629 30.28 24.48 11.22
C ILE A 629 29.13 25.35 11.71
N THR A 630 28.24 24.78 12.51
CA THR A 630 27.09 25.50 13.10
C THR A 630 27.48 26.34 14.31
N TRP A 631 28.55 25.97 15.01
CA TRP A 631 29.16 26.76 16.06
C TRP A 631 30.65 26.46 16.19
N THR A 632 31.39 27.39 16.77
CA THR A 632 32.83 27.31 17.03
C THR A 632 33.17 28.12 18.27
N HIS A 633 34.46 28.34 18.54
CA HIS A 633 34.93 29.18 19.63
C HIS A 633 35.66 30.40 19.08
N LEU A 634 35.71 31.50 19.85
CA LEU A 634 36.64 32.59 19.56
C LEU A 634 38.10 32.08 19.55
N ALA A 635 38.89 32.55 18.59
CA ALA A 635 40.35 32.36 18.56
C ALA A 635 41.04 33.39 19.47
N TYR A 636 40.59 34.64 19.46
CA TYR A 636 41.08 35.74 20.31
C TYR A 636 39.93 36.36 21.10
N THR A 637 40.23 36.94 22.26
CA THR A 637 39.24 37.65 23.08
C THR A 637 38.63 38.79 22.27
N ALA A 638 37.31 38.82 22.18
CA ALA A 638 36.57 39.95 21.63
C ALA A 638 36.22 40.89 22.79
N SER A 639 36.60 42.15 22.68
CA SER A 639 36.45 43.16 23.73
C SER A 639 35.11 43.89 23.61
N LEU A 640 34.66 44.49 24.71
CA LEU A 640 33.57 45.47 24.67
C LEU A 640 33.90 46.56 23.63
N GLY A 641 32.97 46.82 22.71
CA GLY A 641 33.14 47.77 21.62
C GLY A 641 33.70 47.18 20.32
N ASP A 642 34.21 45.94 20.32
CA ASP A 642 34.69 45.31 19.09
C ASP A 642 33.52 44.92 18.17
N THR A 643 33.74 45.06 16.86
CA THR A 643 32.83 44.57 15.80
C THR A 643 33.38 43.35 15.06
N ASN A 644 34.63 42.95 15.29
CA ASN A 644 35.28 41.86 14.57
C ASN A 644 35.53 40.69 15.52
N LEU A 645 35.02 39.51 15.16
CA LEU A 645 35.29 38.25 15.83
C LEU A 645 36.28 37.43 15.01
N THR A 646 37.39 36.98 15.60
CA THR A 646 38.23 35.94 15.00
C THR A 646 37.84 34.58 15.57
N LEU A 647 37.56 33.61 14.70
CA LEU A 647 37.02 32.29 15.03
C LEU A 647 38.10 31.20 14.96
N SER A 648 37.87 30.10 15.67
CA SER A 648 38.80 28.96 15.76
C SER A 648 38.73 27.98 14.60
N LEU A 649 37.63 28.01 13.85
CA LEU A 649 37.34 27.14 12.72
C LEU A 649 36.69 28.00 11.63
N PRO A 650 36.98 27.72 10.35
CA PRO A 650 36.43 28.48 9.24
C PRO A 650 34.92 28.20 9.11
N VAL A 651 34.10 29.25 9.02
CA VAL A 651 32.65 29.15 8.90
C VAL A 651 32.15 29.45 7.49
N THR A 652 30.98 28.93 7.14
CA THR A 652 30.29 29.20 5.86
C THR A 652 29.06 30.10 6.05
N TRP A 653 29.03 30.87 7.13
CA TRP A 653 27.95 31.80 7.47
C TRP A 653 27.93 32.99 6.49
N ARG A 654 26.82 33.71 6.45
CA ARG A 654 26.54 34.74 5.45
C ARG A 654 26.27 36.09 6.09
N GLN A 655 26.46 37.16 5.30
CA GLN A 655 25.94 38.48 5.64
C GLN A 655 24.42 38.40 5.87
N GLY A 656 23.96 39.00 6.96
CA GLY A 656 22.56 38.98 7.39
C GLY A 656 22.19 37.83 8.34
N ASP A 657 23.02 36.78 8.45
CA ASP A 657 22.80 35.73 9.46
C ASP A 657 22.98 36.30 10.88
N GLN A 658 22.26 35.75 11.84
CA GLN A 658 22.44 36.06 13.26
C GLN A 658 23.30 35.00 13.95
N VAL A 659 24.17 35.45 14.85
CA VAL A 659 25.01 34.61 15.72
C VAL A 659 24.78 34.95 17.18
N VAL A 660 24.88 33.96 18.07
CA VAL A 660 25.02 34.14 19.52
C VAL A 660 26.48 34.03 19.90
N ILE A 661 26.95 34.95 20.76
CA ILE A 661 28.24 34.90 21.44
C ILE A 661 27.98 34.61 22.92
N ALA A 662 28.53 33.51 23.43
CA ALA A 662 28.30 33.04 24.80
C ALA A 662 29.06 33.89 25.84
N THR A 663 28.44 34.11 27.00
CA THR A 663 29.11 34.75 28.13
C THR A 663 30.29 33.92 28.63
N THR A 664 31.40 34.58 28.96
CA THR A 664 32.55 33.98 29.63
C THR A 664 32.71 34.41 31.09
N GLU A 665 31.73 35.15 31.61
CA GLU A 665 31.79 35.70 32.96
C GLU A 665 31.38 34.69 34.04
N ASN A 666 31.49 35.13 35.29
CA ASN A 666 31.13 34.33 36.45
C ASN A 666 29.60 34.12 36.59
N ARG A 667 29.21 33.21 37.51
CA ARG A 667 27.83 32.75 37.76
C ARG A 667 26.75 33.82 38.05
N PHE A 668 27.12 35.08 38.23
CA PHE A 668 26.18 36.18 38.45
C PHE A 668 25.80 36.94 37.17
N TYR A 669 26.54 36.75 36.07
CA TYR A 669 26.43 37.49 34.81
C TYR A 669 26.07 36.58 33.63
N MET A 670 25.30 35.53 33.92
CA MET A 670 24.91 34.47 32.97
C MET A 670 24.08 34.98 31.79
N ASN A 671 23.55 36.21 31.88
CA ASN A 671 22.75 36.88 30.87
C ASN A 671 23.57 37.74 29.89
N GLU A 672 24.88 37.87 30.07
CA GLU A 672 25.79 38.62 29.18
C GLU A 672 26.15 37.81 27.92
N ASN A 673 25.14 37.19 27.29
CA ASN A 673 25.27 36.55 25.98
C ASN A 673 24.68 37.49 24.95
N GLU A 674 25.35 37.63 23.82
CA GLU A 674 25.01 38.65 22.85
C GLU A 674 24.56 38.02 21.53
N VAL A 675 23.42 38.46 21.00
CA VAL A 675 23.04 38.16 19.61
C VAL A 675 23.49 39.33 18.74
N ARG A 676 24.13 39.03 17.61
CA ARG A 676 24.59 40.01 16.64
C ARG A 676 24.36 39.53 15.21
N THR A 677 24.11 40.46 14.31
CA THR A 677 23.95 40.18 12.89
C THR A 677 25.29 40.31 12.18
N ILE A 678 25.60 39.39 11.26
CA ILE A 678 26.83 39.40 10.48
C ILE A 678 26.75 40.49 9.39
N ALA A 679 27.69 41.43 9.41
CA ALA A 679 27.91 42.40 8.34
C ALA A 679 28.75 41.80 7.20
N SER A 680 29.77 40.99 7.50
CA SER A 680 30.55 40.23 6.50
C SER A 680 31.36 39.10 7.14
N VAL A 681 31.78 38.14 6.32
CA VAL A 681 32.71 37.05 6.69
C VAL A 681 33.91 37.11 5.74
N SER A 682 35.12 36.84 6.24
CA SER A 682 36.34 36.76 5.43
C SER A 682 36.32 35.58 4.45
N GLU A 683 37.15 35.65 3.40
CA GLU A 683 37.25 34.60 2.37
C GLU A 683 37.72 33.25 2.93
N ASP A 684 38.53 33.26 4.01
CA ASP A 684 38.96 32.06 4.72
C ASP A 684 37.95 31.57 5.79
N GLY A 685 36.86 32.31 6.03
CA GLY A 685 35.85 31.99 7.02
C GLY A 685 36.29 32.18 8.49
N LEU A 686 37.46 32.76 8.76
CA LEU A 686 38.00 32.88 10.12
C LEU A 686 37.68 34.22 10.80
N GLU A 687 37.28 35.26 10.07
CA GLU A 687 36.88 36.55 10.63
C GLU A 687 35.42 36.87 10.29
N VAL A 688 34.66 37.27 11.31
CA VAL A 688 33.25 37.68 11.19
C VAL A 688 33.14 39.12 11.67
N THR A 689 32.77 40.03 10.78
CA THR A 689 32.42 41.41 11.11
C THR A 689 30.94 41.49 11.42
N LEU A 690 30.60 42.13 12.53
CA LEU A 690 29.25 42.33 13.06
C LEU A 690 28.69 43.70 12.62
N THR A 691 27.37 43.82 12.51
CA THR A 691 26.69 45.10 12.19
C THR A 691 26.73 46.09 13.36
N GLU A 692 26.84 45.57 14.58
CA GLU A 692 26.78 46.32 15.84
C GLU A 692 27.91 45.83 16.75
N ALA A 693 28.53 46.75 17.49
CA ALA A 693 29.60 46.44 18.43
C ALA A 693 29.10 45.59 19.61
N LEU A 694 29.99 44.81 20.22
CA LEU A 694 29.72 44.07 21.46
C LEU A 694 29.52 45.01 22.65
N GLU A 695 28.55 44.70 23.52
CA GLU A 695 28.35 45.40 24.80
C GLU A 695 29.19 44.76 25.93
N HIS A 696 29.64 43.52 25.75
CA HIS A 696 30.39 42.74 26.73
C HIS A 696 31.73 42.24 26.18
N THR A 697 32.62 41.78 27.07
CA THR A 697 33.90 41.17 26.69
C THR A 697 33.79 39.65 26.74
N HIS A 698 34.11 39.00 25.63
CA HIS A 698 34.01 37.55 25.43
C HIS A 698 35.42 36.95 25.32
N LEU A 699 35.84 36.22 26.36
CA LEU A 699 37.21 35.76 26.54
C LEU A 699 37.56 34.58 25.64
N SER A 700 38.77 34.61 25.07
CA SER A 700 39.42 33.44 24.49
C SER A 700 40.51 32.91 25.44
N VAL A 701 40.09 32.17 26.48
CA VAL A 701 40.99 31.47 27.40
C VAL A 701 40.66 29.98 27.47
N THR A 702 41.67 29.12 27.31
CA THR A 702 41.60 27.69 27.70
C THR A 702 42.19 27.49 29.09
N GLN A 703 41.65 26.55 29.86
CA GLN A 703 42.09 26.29 31.24
C GLN A 703 42.71 24.90 31.36
N THR A 704 43.82 24.76 32.10
CA THR A 704 44.43 23.45 32.36
C THR A 704 44.09 22.97 33.77
N LEU A 705 43.23 21.95 33.87
CA LEU A 705 42.77 21.36 35.13
C LEU A 705 43.22 19.90 35.22
N GLY A 706 44.00 19.55 36.24
CA GLY A 706 44.47 18.17 36.47
C GLY A 706 45.30 17.58 35.31
N GLY A 707 46.02 18.41 34.56
CA GLY A 707 46.77 18.00 33.37
C GLY A 707 45.94 17.79 32.11
N ARG A 708 44.67 18.23 32.10
CA ARG A 708 43.80 18.27 30.91
C ARG A 708 43.44 19.71 30.56
N THR A 709 43.49 20.05 29.28
CA THR A 709 42.93 21.30 28.78
C THR A 709 41.41 21.18 28.75
N VAL A 710 40.72 22.17 29.31
CA VAL A 710 39.28 22.38 29.26
C VAL A 710 39.05 23.61 28.40
N GLU A 711 38.13 23.48 27.45
CA GLU A 711 37.71 24.57 26.58
C GLU A 711 36.76 25.49 27.35
N THR A 712 37.13 26.77 27.44
CA THR A 712 36.37 27.84 28.13
C THR A 712 36.44 29.17 27.39
N ARG A 713 36.74 29.10 26.09
CA ARG A 713 36.67 30.22 25.17
C ARG A 713 35.21 30.44 24.79
N ALA A 714 34.78 31.69 24.64
CA ALA A 714 33.40 31.99 24.26
C ALA A 714 32.99 31.22 22.99
N GLU A 715 31.91 30.45 23.08
CA GLU A 715 31.30 29.82 21.92
C GLU A 715 30.56 30.86 21.07
N VAL A 716 30.68 30.73 19.75
CA VAL A 716 29.93 31.51 18.76
C VAL A 716 29.10 30.54 17.94
N GLY A 717 27.77 30.66 18.00
CA GLY A 717 26.84 29.77 17.31
C GLY A 717 25.94 30.49 16.32
N LEU A 718 25.74 29.90 15.14
CA LEU A 718 24.78 30.35 14.15
C LEU A 718 23.35 30.14 14.66
N LEU A 719 22.50 31.15 14.47
CA LEU A 719 21.08 31.10 14.80
C LEU A 719 20.17 31.03 13.57
N THR A 720 20.58 31.60 12.44
CA THR A 720 19.74 31.73 11.24
C THR A 720 19.90 30.55 10.28
N HIS A 721 18.78 30.04 9.77
CA HIS A 721 18.76 29.07 8.67
C HIS A 721 17.68 29.43 7.64
N ASN A 722 17.79 28.91 6.42
CA ASN A 722 16.83 29.19 5.34
C ASN A 722 15.51 28.39 5.45
N VAL A 723 15.51 27.26 6.16
CA VAL A 723 14.30 26.49 6.49
C VAL A 723 13.94 26.76 7.94
N LYS A 724 12.69 27.18 8.19
CA LYS A 724 12.26 27.72 9.49
C LYS A 724 10.95 27.09 9.96
N ILE A 725 10.83 26.81 11.26
CA ILE A 725 9.57 26.48 11.94
C ILE A 725 9.34 27.56 13.00
N ARG A 726 8.22 28.29 12.91
CA ARG A 726 7.90 29.35 13.88
C ARG A 726 6.45 29.45 14.28
N GLY A 727 6.21 29.87 15.53
CA GLY A 727 4.89 30.27 15.99
C GLY A 727 4.58 31.72 15.61
N ASN A 728 3.36 31.99 15.16
CA ASN A 728 2.87 33.37 15.03
C ASN A 728 2.84 34.06 16.40
N VAL A 729 3.01 35.39 16.44
CA VAL A 729 2.78 36.19 17.66
C VAL A 729 1.63 37.14 17.34
N GLY A 730 0.45 36.89 17.92
CA GLY A 730 -0.76 37.66 17.64
C GLY A 730 -0.95 38.81 18.62
N THR A 731 -1.17 40.02 18.11
CA THR A 731 -1.45 41.22 18.92
C THR A 731 -2.92 41.40 19.29
N ASP A 732 -3.81 40.67 18.64
CA ASP A 732 -5.24 41.03 18.56
C ASP A 732 -6.10 40.60 19.76
N PHE A 733 -5.48 40.01 20.80
CA PHE A 733 -6.20 39.22 21.80
C PHE A 733 -6.72 40.01 23.02
N SER A 734 -6.23 41.21 23.28
CA SER A 734 -6.45 41.93 24.56
C SER A 734 -7.83 42.58 24.74
N VAL A 735 -8.89 42.16 24.00
CA VAL A 735 -10.11 42.97 23.82
C VAL A 735 -11.46 42.24 24.03
N ALA A 736 -11.52 40.90 24.08
CA ALA A 736 -12.79 40.21 23.76
C ALA A 736 -13.21 38.98 24.62
N ILE A 737 -12.91 38.89 25.93
CA ILE A 737 -13.32 37.73 26.76
C ILE A 737 -13.87 38.12 28.16
N GLU A 738 -14.96 37.45 28.57
CA GLU A 738 -15.61 37.55 29.88
C GLU A 738 -15.01 36.57 30.93
N GLY A 739 -15.23 36.87 32.22
CA GLY A 739 -14.67 36.11 33.35
C GLY A 739 -15.28 34.72 33.57
N CYS A 740 -14.53 33.82 34.20
CA CYS A 740 -15.03 32.51 34.65
C CYS A 740 -15.99 32.61 35.84
N ASP A 741 -17.09 31.86 35.80
CA ASP A 741 -17.98 31.66 36.94
C ASP A 741 -17.36 30.81 38.08
N THR A 742 -16.34 29.99 37.78
CA THR A 742 -15.69 29.09 38.75
C THR A 742 -14.19 28.96 38.51
N ALA A 743 -13.44 28.58 39.56
CA ALA A 743 -11.99 28.46 39.50
C ALA A 743 -11.54 27.23 38.70
N PHE A 744 -10.75 27.46 37.64
CA PHE A 744 -10.19 26.42 36.78
C PHE A 744 -9.15 25.55 37.52
N ARG A 745 -9.07 24.26 37.17
CA ARG A 745 -8.07 23.30 37.68
C ARG A 745 -7.44 22.56 36.49
N PRO A 746 -6.14 22.74 36.22
CA PRO A 746 -5.47 22.05 35.13
C PRO A 746 -5.16 20.59 35.51
N ASP A 747 -5.45 19.68 34.59
CA ASP A 747 -4.86 18.34 34.48
C ASP A 747 -4.44 18.11 33.01
N GLN A 748 -3.84 16.95 32.72
CA GLN A 748 -3.31 16.60 31.39
C GLN A 748 -4.34 16.58 30.23
N HIS A 749 -5.63 16.77 30.52
CA HIS A 749 -6.73 16.80 29.55
C HIS A 749 -7.68 18.00 29.75
N ALA A 750 -7.38 18.94 30.65
CA ALA A 750 -8.27 20.05 30.99
C ALA A 750 -7.97 21.31 30.15
N THR A 751 -8.95 21.78 29.39
CA THR A 751 -8.87 23.01 28.57
C THR A 751 -9.61 24.17 29.24
N GLN A 752 -9.02 25.36 29.30
CA GLN A 752 -9.61 26.54 29.94
C GLN A 752 -10.43 27.39 28.94
N SER A 753 -11.74 27.49 29.15
CA SER A 753 -12.68 28.18 28.24
C SER A 753 -13.13 29.58 28.67
N CYS A 754 -12.58 30.13 29.76
CA CYS A 754 -12.97 31.44 30.32
C CYS A 754 -11.81 32.07 31.12
N PHE A 755 -11.91 33.34 31.50
CA PHE A 755 -10.83 34.05 32.19
C PHE A 755 -10.87 33.92 33.73
N ASN A 756 -9.86 33.27 34.33
CA ASN A 756 -9.72 33.10 35.79
C ASN A 756 -8.40 33.72 36.29
N GLY A 757 -8.40 35.05 36.50
CA GLY A 757 -7.22 35.82 36.91
C GLY A 757 -7.55 37.31 37.12
N ARG A 758 -6.55 38.18 37.08
CA ARG A 758 -6.73 39.64 36.96
C ARG A 758 -6.60 40.06 35.51
N HIS A 759 -7.63 40.69 34.97
CA HIS A 759 -7.67 41.10 33.56
C HIS A 759 -6.51 42.08 33.29
N GLY A 760 -5.58 41.72 32.40
CA GLY A 760 -4.33 42.44 32.15
C GLY A 760 -3.06 41.80 32.73
N ASP A 761 -3.14 40.81 33.62
CA ASP A 761 -1.98 40.05 34.14
C ASP A 761 -1.69 38.79 33.28
N GLU A 762 -1.76 38.90 31.94
CA GLU A 762 -1.58 37.78 30.99
C GLU A 762 -0.12 37.30 30.83
N ILE A 763 0.47 36.78 31.91
CA ILE A 763 1.74 36.05 31.84
C ILE A 763 1.48 34.72 31.11
N GLY A 764 1.66 34.70 29.78
CA GLY A 764 1.56 33.47 28.98
C GLY A 764 0.99 33.61 27.56
N SER A 765 0.31 34.71 27.20
CA SER A 765 -0.27 34.87 25.85
C SER A 765 0.80 35.11 24.76
N ASP A 766 1.93 35.71 25.15
CA ASP A 766 3.16 35.83 24.35
C ASP A 766 3.97 34.52 24.28
N GLN A 767 3.81 33.63 25.27
CA GLN A 767 4.56 32.39 25.45
C GLN A 767 3.89 31.12 24.86
N PHE A 768 3.02 31.31 23.87
CA PHE A 768 2.31 30.22 23.20
C PHE A 768 2.88 29.97 21.79
N GLY A 769 3.93 29.17 21.70
CA GLY A 769 4.70 28.94 20.47
C GLY A 769 4.24 27.75 19.62
N ALA A 770 4.88 27.60 18.45
CA ALA A 770 4.77 26.43 17.59
C ALA A 770 5.25 25.15 18.31
N THR A 771 4.62 24.02 18.04
CA THR A 771 5.03 22.71 18.57
C THR A 771 5.20 21.70 17.46
N VAL A 772 6.22 20.84 17.56
CA VAL A 772 6.43 19.70 16.66
C VAL A 772 6.41 18.43 17.50
N ILE A 773 5.53 17.49 17.17
CA ILE A 773 5.39 16.21 17.90
C ILE A 773 5.43 15.02 16.95
N LEU A 774 6.41 14.15 17.16
CA LEU A 774 6.60 12.90 16.43
C LEU A 774 6.24 11.74 17.36
N SER A 775 5.11 11.07 17.11
CA SER A 775 4.54 10.10 18.05
C SER A 775 3.87 8.93 17.35
N GLY A 776 4.59 7.82 17.23
CA GLY A 776 4.07 6.58 16.67
C GLY A 776 2.80 6.11 17.36
N LYS A 777 1.85 5.55 16.61
CA LYS A 777 0.66 4.91 17.21
C LYS A 777 1.03 3.79 18.20
N PHE A 778 2.14 3.12 17.91
CA PHE A 778 2.79 2.12 18.74
C PHE A 778 4.31 2.34 18.65
N PRO A 779 5.08 2.14 19.73
CA PRO A 779 6.54 2.20 19.68
C PRO A 779 7.12 0.99 18.91
N ASP A 780 8.36 1.12 18.45
CA ASP A 780 9.17 0.04 17.86
C ASP A 780 8.51 -0.62 16.62
N GLN A 781 7.85 0.18 15.78
CA GLN A 781 7.15 -0.27 14.56
C GLN A 781 7.51 0.55 13.30
N ASP A 782 8.57 1.35 13.34
CA ASP A 782 9.06 2.21 12.23
C ASP A 782 7.97 3.12 11.62
N LEU A 783 6.94 3.48 12.41
CA LEU A 783 5.76 4.23 11.95
C LEU A 783 6.04 5.72 11.75
N VAL A 784 7.05 6.29 12.41
CA VAL A 784 7.34 7.72 12.38
C VAL A 784 8.81 7.94 12.11
N MET A 785 9.11 8.82 11.15
CA MET A 785 10.47 9.26 10.87
C MET A 785 10.55 10.78 10.92
N GLY A 786 11.60 11.30 11.54
CA GLY A 786 11.89 12.72 11.62
C GLY A 786 13.35 12.99 11.30
N ARG A 787 13.62 13.56 10.12
CA ARG A 787 14.94 14.07 9.74
C ARG A 787 14.84 15.58 9.65
N ILE A 788 15.46 16.26 10.60
CA ILE A 788 15.39 17.71 10.74
C ILE A 788 16.84 18.21 10.71
N GLU A 789 17.21 18.85 9.61
CA GLU A 789 18.58 19.20 9.26
C GLU A 789 18.70 20.67 8.86
N TYR A 790 19.60 21.41 9.52
CA TYR A 790 19.84 22.84 9.26
C TYR A 790 18.56 23.69 9.26
N VAL A 791 17.68 23.45 10.24
CA VAL A 791 16.40 24.16 10.43
C VAL A 791 16.52 25.14 11.60
N GLU A 792 15.94 26.34 11.45
CA GLU A 792 15.72 27.29 12.54
C GLU A 792 14.35 27.05 13.19
N VAL A 793 14.31 26.82 14.50
CA VAL A 793 13.09 26.62 15.28
C VAL A 793 12.98 27.73 16.31
N THR A 794 12.00 28.64 16.11
CA THR A 794 11.89 29.87 16.90
C THR A 794 10.46 30.17 17.35
N LYS A 795 10.27 30.90 18.46
CA LYS A 795 8.93 31.19 19.03
C LYS A 795 8.12 29.90 19.20
N ALA A 796 8.77 28.90 19.80
CA ALA A 796 8.34 27.51 19.82
C ALA A 796 8.26 26.95 21.24
N GLY A 797 7.51 25.86 21.42
CA GLY A 797 7.09 25.37 22.73
C GLY A 797 6.02 26.26 23.36
N GLN A 798 5.30 25.73 24.34
CA GLN A 798 4.24 26.46 25.03
C GLN A 798 4.50 26.44 26.54
N ALA A 799 4.46 27.62 27.17
CA ALA A 799 4.48 27.74 28.63
C ALA A 799 3.15 27.23 29.23
N PHE A 800 3.19 26.75 30.48
CA PHE A 800 2.04 26.24 31.23
C PHE A 800 1.37 24.99 30.63
N GLN A 801 1.92 24.44 29.54
CA GLN A 801 1.41 23.28 28.83
C GLN A 801 2.48 22.18 28.76
N LEU A 802 2.32 21.13 29.56
CA LEU A 802 3.24 20.00 29.59
C LEU A 802 3.10 19.16 28.30
N GLY A 803 4.21 18.63 27.78
CA GLY A 803 4.24 17.88 26.52
C GLY A 803 4.15 18.73 25.24
N ARG A 804 4.06 20.06 25.36
CA ARG A 804 4.00 21.02 24.24
C ARG A 804 5.38 21.66 24.00
N TYR A 805 6.31 20.87 23.49
CA TYR A 805 7.71 21.24 23.27
C TYR A 805 7.97 21.65 21.79
N PRO A 806 9.06 22.40 21.48
CA PRO A 806 9.43 22.77 20.11
C PRO A 806 9.67 21.56 19.23
N LEU A 807 10.56 20.64 19.64
CA LEU A 807 10.82 19.36 19.00
C LEU A 807 10.62 18.23 20.01
N HIS A 808 9.51 17.50 19.89
CA HIS A 808 9.10 16.43 20.81
C HIS A 808 9.04 15.08 20.09
N PHE A 809 10.01 14.21 20.39
CA PHE A 809 9.95 12.80 20.02
C PHE A 809 9.24 12.07 21.18
N HIS A 810 7.97 11.68 20.96
CA HIS A 810 7.03 11.32 22.01
C HIS A 810 6.54 9.88 21.91
N LEU A 811 7.04 9.02 22.79
CA LEU A 811 6.71 7.59 22.90
C LEU A 811 6.94 6.81 21.59
N ALA A 812 7.93 7.24 20.81
CA ALA A 812 8.21 6.69 19.49
C ALA A 812 8.91 5.32 19.51
N GLY A 813 9.60 4.97 20.61
CA GLY A 813 10.43 3.77 20.69
C GLY A 813 11.77 3.95 19.98
N ASP A 814 12.22 2.93 19.25
CA ASP A 814 13.39 3.01 18.37
C ASP A 814 13.16 4.05 17.26
N MET A 815 14.09 5.01 17.15
CA MET A 815 14.12 6.07 16.14
C MET A 815 15.43 6.04 15.33
N GLY A 816 16.05 4.87 15.19
CA GLY A 816 17.19 4.66 14.31
C GLY A 816 16.93 5.14 12.87
N GLY A 817 17.73 6.11 12.41
CA GLY A 817 17.56 6.77 11.10
C GLY A 817 16.87 8.13 11.17
N SER A 818 16.22 8.48 12.28
CA SER A 818 15.77 9.85 12.57
C SER A 818 16.88 10.67 13.23
N TYR A 819 16.87 11.98 13.01
CA TYR A 819 17.85 12.89 13.59
C TYR A 819 17.37 14.35 13.68
N ILE A 820 18.00 15.08 14.61
CA ILE A 820 18.02 16.54 14.65
C ILE A 820 19.48 16.94 14.50
N ARG A 821 19.87 17.46 13.33
CA ARG A 821 21.26 17.74 12.97
C ARG A 821 21.45 19.18 12.52
N GLY A 822 22.38 19.89 13.14
CA GLY A 822 22.81 21.20 12.66
C GLY A 822 21.75 22.31 12.76
N CYS A 823 20.71 22.11 13.57
CA CYS A 823 19.58 23.04 13.71
C CYS A 823 19.85 24.11 14.76
N SER A 824 19.24 25.27 14.57
CA SER A 824 19.13 26.33 15.58
C SER A 824 17.78 26.24 16.27
N ILE A 825 17.75 26.23 17.60
CA ILE A 825 16.51 26.09 18.39
C ILE A 825 16.52 27.15 19.50
N HIS A 826 15.81 28.26 19.28
CA HIS A 826 15.96 29.42 20.14
C HIS A 826 14.70 30.23 20.42
N HIS A 827 14.75 31.05 21.47
CA HIS A 827 13.61 31.86 21.91
C HIS A 827 12.37 30.97 22.13
N THR A 828 12.58 29.87 22.86
CA THR A 828 11.56 28.84 23.10
C THR A 828 10.94 29.01 24.47
N TYR A 829 9.61 28.94 24.53
CA TYR A 829 8.82 29.11 25.75
C TYR A 829 8.73 27.82 26.60
N ASN A 830 9.47 26.81 26.17
CA ASN A 830 9.68 25.51 26.80
C ASN A 830 11.07 24.99 26.38
N ARG A 831 11.37 23.71 26.65
CA ARG A 831 12.64 23.01 26.32
C ARG A 831 13.06 23.20 24.87
N ALA A 832 14.30 22.89 24.48
CA ALA A 832 14.68 22.90 23.06
C ALA A 832 14.33 21.56 22.36
N VAL A 833 14.84 20.44 22.89
CA VAL A 833 14.63 19.08 22.36
C VAL A 833 14.19 18.15 23.47
N THR A 834 13.07 17.45 23.27
CA THR A 834 12.59 16.42 24.20
C THR A 834 12.59 15.03 23.54
N MET A 835 13.30 14.10 24.17
CA MET A 835 13.26 12.66 23.91
C MET A 835 12.45 12.00 25.03
N HIS A 836 11.23 11.55 24.72
CA HIS A 836 10.34 10.90 25.67
C HIS A 836 10.07 9.47 25.18
N ALA A 837 10.50 8.48 25.96
CA ALA A 837 10.55 7.06 25.59
C ALA A 837 11.00 6.81 24.15
N THR A 838 12.09 7.48 23.78
CA THR A 838 12.73 7.44 22.47
C THR A 838 14.14 6.88 22.61
N ASN A 839 14.52 5.99 21.69
CA ASN A 839 15.78 5.26 21.69
C ASN A 839 16.52 5.46 20.36
N ASN A 840 17.85 5.33 20.39
CA ASN A 840 18.73 5.40 19.21
C ASN A 840 18.62 6.71 18.36
N LEU A 841 17.99 7.77 18.86
CA LEU A 841 17.90 9.06 18.17
C LEU A 841 19.27 9.77 18.13
N LEU A 842 19.58 10.40 16.99
CA LEU A 842 20.77 11.24 16.82
C LEU A 842 20.40 12.72 16.97
N VAL A 843 21.01 13.40 17.94
CA VAL A 843 20.85 14.84 18.20
C VAL A 843 22.25 15.46 18.14
N GLU A 844 22.59 16.12 17.03
CA GLU A 844 23.96 16.57 16.80
C GLU A 844 24.12 17.95 16.17
N HIS A 845 25.25 18.61 16.44
CA HIS A 845 25.60 19.90 15.82
C HIS A 845 24.58 21.03 16.03
N ASN A 846 23.62 20.90 16.94
CA ASN A 846 22.56 21.89 17.15
C ASN A 846 23.01 23.04 18.04
N VAL A 847 22.45 24.23 17.83
CA VAL A 847 22.62 25.42 18.68
C VAL A 847 21.30 25.72 19.39
N ALA A 848 21.24 25.47 20.70
CA ALA A 848 20.11 25.86 21.54
C ALA A 848 20.41 27.21 22.22
N TYR A 849 19.52 28.19 22.10
CA TYR A 849 19.72 29.53 22.71
C TYR A 849 18.46 30.11 23.36
N ASN A 850 18.58 30.70 24.56
CA ASN A 850 17.49 31.43 25.21
C ASN A 850 16.21 30.56 25.34
N ASN A 851 16.39 29.34 25.84
CA ASN A 851 15.32 28.36 26.02
C ASN A 851 14.81 28.39 27.47
N MET A 852 13.51 28.18 27.69
CA MET A 852 12.91 28.06 29.02
C MET A 852 12.89 26.61 29.51
N GLY A 853 13.26 26.36 30.77
CA GLY A 853 13.41 25.00 31.30
C GLY A 853 14.69 24.32 30.81
N HIS A 854 14.74 22.98 30.86
CA HIS A 854 15.92 22.23 30.36
C HIS A 854 16.09 22.38 28.83
N ALA A 855 17.32 22.37 28.28
CA ALA A 855 17.48 22.52 26.82
C ALA A 855 17.30 21.18 26.07
N ILE A 856 18.24 20.24 26.21
CA ILE A 856 18.16 18.89 25.65
C ILE A 856 17.78 17.91 26.78
N PHE A 857 16.63 17.27 26.64
CA PHE A 857 15.91 16.63 27.75
C PHE A 857 15.49 15.19 27.41
N THR A 858 15.97 14.21 28.17
CA THR A 858 15.35 12.86 28.26
C THR A 858 14.29 12.84 29.36
N GLU A 859 13.09 12.31 29.13
CA GLU A 859 11.95 12.54 30.03
C GLU A 859 11.79 11.50 31.15
N ASP A 860 11.54 10.22 30.83
CA ASP A 860 11.00 9.26 31.81
C ASP A 860 12.04 8.29 32.42
N GLY A 861 13.19 8.11 31.78
CA GLY A 861 14.26 7.22 32.22
C GLY A 861 14.32 5.88 31.48
N VAL A 862 13.46 5.62 30.50
CA VAL A 862 13.55 4.43 29.63
C VAL A 862 14.40 4.65 28.37
N GLU A 863 14.68 5.91 28.04
CA GLU A 863 15.38 6.38 26.83
C GLU A 863 16.83 5.90 26.81
N GLN A 864 17.25 5.18 25.76
CA GLN A 864 18.54 4.52 25.68
C GLN A 864 19.22 4.66 24.32
N ASN A 865 20.55 4.59 24.36
CA ASN A 865 21.46 4.61 23.22
C ASN A 865 21.33 5.85 22.31
N ASN A 866 20.61 6.90 22.74
CA ASN A 866 20.53 8.16 22.01
C ASN A 866 21.93 8.81 21.98
N VAL A 867 22.25 9.43 20.86
CA VAL A 867 23.56 10.07 20.61
C VAL A 867 23.37 11.58 20.59
N VAL A 868 23.73 12.23 21.69
CA VAL A 868 23.76 13.68 21.85
C VAL A 868 25.20 14.16 21.68
N GLN A 869 25.54 14.75 20.54
CA GLN A 869 26.94 15.12 20.25
C GLN A 869 27.15 16.46 19.56
N TYR A 870 28.25 17.15 19.85
CA TYR A 870 28.58 18.44 19.21
C TYR A 870 27.48 19.50 19.31
N ASN A 871 26.58 19.43 20.29
CA ASN A 871 25.55 20.46 20.48
C ASN A 871 26.07 21.57 21.40
N LEU A 872 25.70 22.81 21.09
CA LEU A 872 25.90 23.99 21.93
C LEU A 872 24.59 24.38 22.59
N ALA A 873 24.62 24.67 23.89
CA ALA A 873 23.48 25.22 24.62
C ALA A 873 23.89 26.48 25.38
N VAL A 874 23.38 27.63 24.93
CA VAL A 874 23.66 28.96 25.50
C VAL A 874 22.42 29.51 26.21
N TYR A 875 22.58 30.01 27.42
CA TYR A 875 21.54 30.73 28.16
C TYR A 875 20.24 29.92 28.39
N THR A 876 20.38 28.75 29.03
CA THR A 876 19.25 27.94 29.51
C THR A 876 18.60 28.57 30.75
N ARG A 877 17.33 28.98 30.66
CA ARG A 877 16.64 29.85 31.63
C ARG A 877 15.67 29.10 32.53
N THR A 878 15.57 29.53 33.78
CA THR A 878 14.55 29.05 34.73
C THR A 878 13.13 29.20 34.15
N SER A 879 12.28 28.20 34.40
CA SER A 879 10.85 28.26 34.12
C SER A 879 10.03 27.78 35.31
N SER A 880 9.06 28.58 35.73
CA SER A 880 8.03 28.22 36.71
C SER A 880 6.74 27.72 36.08
N SER A 881 6.70 27.56 34.75
CA SER A 881 5.49 27.20 33.99
C SER A 881 5.44 25.71 33.63
N LEU A 882 6.36 24.89 34.15
CA LEU A 882 6.63 23.51 33.71
C LEU A 882 6.83 22.57 34.93
N LEU A 883 7.72 21.58 34.85
CA LEU A 883 8.01 20.70 35.97
C LEU A 883 8.79 21.44 37.07
N ASN A 884 8.68 21.00 38.32
CA ASN A 884 9.43 21.59 39.44
C ASN A 884 10.97 21.63 39.23
N VAL A 885 11.51 20.80 38.32
CA VAL A 885 12.93 20.76 37.96
C VAL A 885 13.33 21.83 36.93
N ASP A 886 12.38 22.33 36.13
CA ASP A 886 12.60 23.43 35.18
C ASP A 886 12.83 24.78 35.88
N VAL A 887 12.49 24.88 37.17
CA VAL A 887 12.84 26.02 38.05
C VAL A 887 14.34 26.05 38.38
N THR A 888 15.02 24.90 38.25
CA THR A 888 16.47 24.75 38.45
C THR A 888 17.08 24.01 37.25
N PRO A 889 16.98 24.57 36.03
CA PRO A 889 17.12 23.79 34.81
C PRO A 889 18.56 23.35 34.54
N SER A 890 18.72 22.52 33.52
CA SER A 890 20.03 22.14 32.99
C SER A 890 20.04 22.20 31.47
N SER A 891 21.14 22.63 30.88
CA SER A 891 21.30 22.64 29.42
C SER A 891 21.17 21.22 28.86
N PHE A 892 21.73 20.22 29.54
CA PHE A 892 21.56 18.81 29.24
C PHE A 892 20.96 18.10 30.47
N TRP A 893 19.84 17.43 30.28
CA TRP A 893 19.11 16.70 31.32
C TRP A 893 19.02 15.22 30.98
N VAL A 894 19.55 14.38 31.87
CA VAL A 894 19.82 12.96 31.62
C VAL A 894 19.23 12.11 32.75
N VAL A 895 18.14 11.39 32.47
CA VAL A 895 17.48 10.49 33.45
C VAL A 895 17.90 9.03 33.31
N ASN A 896 18.52 8.66 32.20
CA ASN A 896 19.05 7.33 31.94
C ASN A 896 20.54 7.42 31.56
N PRO A 897 21.45 6.74 32.29
CA PRO A 897 22.88 6.86 32.05
C PRO A 897 23.35 6.09 30.80
N ASN A 898 22.51 5.19 30.26
CA ASN A 898 22.80 4.41 29.05
C ASN A 898 22.51 5.23 27.77
N ASN A 899 23.05 6.44 27.69
CA ASN A 899 23.02 7.31 26.52
C ASN A 899 24.43 7.85 26.23
N ILE A 900 24.65 8.39 25.03
CA ILE A 900 25.95 8.91 24.58
C ILE A 900 25.88 10.43 24.54
N PHE A 901 26.61 11.08 25.44
CA PHE A 901 26.81 12.53 25.48
C PHE A 901 28.28 12.84 25.21
N ARG A 902 28.63 13.40 24.05
CA ARG A 902 30.04 13.73 23.75
C ARG A 902 30.25 15.00 22.95
N HIS A 903 31.36 15.71 23.18
CA HIS A 903 31.72 16.94 22.44
C HIS A 903 30.69 18.09 22.53
N ASN A 904 29.77 18.04 23.48
CA ASN A 904 28.79 19.11 23.67
C ASN A 904 29.37 20.25 24.52
N ALA A 905 28.86 21.46 24.33
CA ALA A 905 29.20 22.65 25.12
C ALA A 905 27.95 23.27 25.77
N ALA A 906 28.13 23.87 26.94
CA ALA A 906 27.08 24.57 27.67
C ALA A 906 27.64 25.86 28.30
N ALA A 907 27.04 27.01 28.00
CA ALA A 907 27.49 28.30 28.51
C ALA A 907 26.33 29.19 28.98
N GLY A 908 26.56 30.04 29.98
CA GLY A 908 25.58 31.00 30.49
C GLY A 908 24.28 30.38 31.06
N GLY A 909 24.25 29.09 31.36
CA GLY A 909 23.04 28.43 31.87
C GLY A 909 22.72 28.86 33.31
N THR A 910 21.46 29.19 33.58
CA THR A 910 21.03 29.76 34.88
C THR A 910 21.30 28.87 36.10
N HIS A 911 21.58 27.58 35.89
CA HIS A 911 21.70 26.56 36.94
C HIS A 911 22.79 25.53 36.63
N PHE A 912 22.51 24.50 35.83
CA PHE A 912 23.47 23.40 35.59
C PHE A 912 23.81 23.24 34.10
N GLY A 913 25.05 22.87 33.79
CA GLY A 913 25.40 22.45 32.42
C GLY A 913 24.79 21.08 32.11
N TYR A 914 25.26 20.05 32.81
CA TYR A 914 24.78 18.68 32.72
C TYR A 914 24.16 18.24 34.04
N TRP A 915 22.95 17.68 34.01
CA TRP A 915 22.32 17.07 35.18
C TRP A 915 21.95 15.61 34.90
N TYR A 916 22.65 14.69 35.56
CA TYR A 916 22.25 13.27 35.66
C TYR A 916 21.32 13.08 36.86
N ARG A 917 20.04 12.76 36.62
CA ARG A 917 19.06 12.41 37.67
C ARG A 917 18.69 10.94 37.56
N LEU A 918 19.40 10.09 38.31
CA LEU A 918 19.26 8.65 38.23
C LEU A 918 18.35 8.14 39.35
N ASP A 919 17.04 8.16 39.06
CA ASP A 919 16.00 7.61 39.94
C ASP A 919 15.98 6.05 39.85
N HIS A 920 15.29 5.38 40.78
CA HIS A 920 15.30 3.92 40.90
C HIS A 920 14.39 3.19 39.89
N HIS A 921 13.33 3.86 39.43
CA HIS A 921 12.38 3.36 38.43
C HIS A 921 11.96 4.50 37.49
N PRO A 922 11.58 4.21 36.24
CA PRO A 922 11.03 5.22 35.34
C PRO A 922 9.77 5.90 35.87
N SER A 923 9.62 7.17 35.53
CA SER A 923 8.46 8.00 35.87
C SER A 923 7.46 8.07 34.70
N GLY A 924 6.45 8.94 34.83
CA GLY A 924 5.55 9.34 33.75
C GLY A 924 4.80 8.21 33.06
N PRO A 925 4.39 8.41 31.79
CA PRO A 925 3.74 7.38 30.96
C PRO A 925 4.53 6.08 30.85
N SER A 926 5.85 6.12 30.99
CA SER A 926 6.76 4.96 30.84
C SER A 926 7.03 4.23 32.15
N THR A 927 6.30 4.52 33.22
CA THR A 927 6.61 4.02 34.57
C THR A 927 6.57 2.49 34.66
N THR A 928 7.62 1.89 35.22
CA THR A 928 7.73 0.44 35.39
C THR A 928 8.65 0.05 36.53
N ASN A 929 8.29 -1.02 37.25
CA ASN A 929 9.14 -1.62 38.28
C ASN A 929 10.14 -2.67 37.72
N THR A 930 10.09 -2.98 36.42
CA THR A 930 10.97 -3.99 35.79
C THR A 930 12.32 -3.43 35.34
N TYR A 931 12.46 -2.11 35.31
CA TYR A 931 13.67 -1.39 34.88
C TYR A 931 14.17 -0.47 36.01
N CYS A 932 15.49 -0.28 36.10
CA CYS A 932 16.11 0.56 37.13
C CYS A 932 17.26 1.38 36.53
N GLN A 933 17.02 2.66 36.21
CA GLN A 933 18.00 3.55 35.56
C GLN A 933 19.30 3.66 36.37
N ASN A 934 19.19 3.72 37.68
CA ASN A 934 20.33 3.80 38.59
C ASN A 934 21.22 2.53 38.62
N ASN A 935 20.77 1.41 38.04
CA ASN A 935 21.52 0.15 37.94
C ASN A 935 22.07 -0.10 36.53
N GLU A 936 21.81 0.79 35.58
CA GLU A 936 22.22 0.64 34.19
C GLU A 936 23.68 0.99 33.94
N LYS A 937 24.22 0.47 32.84
CA LYS A 937 25.55 0.85 32.38
C LYS A 937 25.57 2.34 32.03
N MET A 938 26.66 3.03 32.35
CA MET A 938 26.95 4.31 31.75
C MET A 938 27.25 4.06 30.26
N GLY A 939 26.65 4.85 29.37
CA GLY A 939 26.98 4.88 27.95
C GLY A 939 28.33 5.55 27.73
N LEU A 940 28.32 6.80 27.25
CA LEU A 940 29.53 7.59 27.10
C LEU A 940 29.29 9.02 27.57
N PHE A 941 30.18 9.54 28.41
CA PHE A 941 30.28 10.96 28.72
C PHE A 941 31.72 11.42 28.45
N PHE A 942 31.96 12.09 27.32
CA PHE A 942 33.32 12.36 26.85
C PHE A 942 33.46 13.73 26.20
N ASN A 943 34.50 14.48 26.60
CA ASN A 943 34.83 15.79 26.04
C ASN A 943 33.66 16.79 26.00
N ASN A 944 32.80 16.77 27.02
CA ASN A 944 31.75 17.78 27.19
C ASN A 944 32.27 18.92 28.06
N THR A 945 31.92 20.16 27.74
CA THR A 945 32.36 21.37 28.46
C THR A 945 31.16 22.13 29.02
N ALA A 946 31.36 22.77 30.17
CA ALA A 946 30.38 23.68 30.74
C ALA A 946 31.08 24.79 31.53
N HIS A 947 30.79 26.05 31.22
CA HIS A 947 31.29 27.20 31.98
C HIS A 947 30.21 28.27 32.18
N SER A 948 30.53 29.28 33.00
CA SER A 948 29.63 30.41 33.27
C SER A 948 28.22 29.99 33.73
N MET A 949 28.15 28.89 34.48
CA MET A 949 26.91 28.30 34.99
C MET A 949 26.53 28.90 36.36
N GLY A 950 25.24 29.09 36.59
CA GLY A 950 24.72 29.63 37.86
C GLY A 950 25.01 28.80 39.10
N ARG A 951 25.20 27.48 38.93
CA ARG A 951 25.57 26.55 40.01
C ARG A 951 26.77 25.68 39.68
N TYR A 952 26.61 24.65 38.83
CA TYR A 952 27.65 23.66 38.58
C TYR A 952 27.68 23.25 37.10
N GLY A 953 28.87 23.05 36.53
CA GLY A 953 29.01 22.50 35.18
C GLY A 953 28.43 21.09 35.06
N LEU A 954 28.62 20.24 36.08
CA LEU A 954 28.06 18.89 36.17
C LEU A 954 27.39 18.67 37.53
N TRP A 955 26.18 18.12 37.51
CA TRP A 955 25.43 17.72 38.70
C TRP A 955 24.97 16.26 38.55
N VAL A 956 25.35 15.40 39.49
CA VAL A 956 24.94 13.99 39.52
C VAL A 956 24.13 13.76 40.79
N PHE A 957 22.85 13.48 40.61
CA PHE A 957 21.92 13.14 41.68
C PHE A 957 21.44 11.69 41.48
N SER A 958 21.66 10.85 42.50
CA SER A 958 21.17 9.48 42.53
C SER A 958 20.66 9.15 43.93
N ASN A 959 19.44 8.65 44.01
CA ASN A 959 18.80 8.22 45.26
C ASN A 959 18.03 6.92 44.95
N PRO A 960 18.43 5.75 45.49
CA PRO A 960 19.36 5.54 46.62
C PRO A 960 20.86 5.61 46.28
N GLY A 961 21.23 5.66 45.01
CA GLY A 961 22.62 5.70 44.55
C GLY A 961 22.78 5.06 43.17
N TYR A 962 23.88 5.38 42.48
CA TYR A 962 24.23 4.76 41.19
C TYR A 962 25.05 3.47 41.40
N HIS A 963 24.51 2.34 40.92
CA HIS A 963 24.99 0.98 41.20
C HIS A 963 24.97 0.08 39.93
N PRO A 964 25.81 0.36 38.91
CA PRO A 964 25.78 -0.37 37.65
C PRO A 964 25.98 -1.88 37.83
N LYS A 965 25.11 -2.69 37.20
CA LYS A 965 25.14 -4.17 37.26
C LYS A 965 26.42 -4.80 36.69
N VAL A 966 27.22 -4.05 35.92
CA VAL A 966 28.45 -4.56 35.26
C VAL A 966 29.67 -3.81 35.77
N ARG A 967 30.63 -4.53 36.36
CA ARG A 967 31.96 -3.99 36.69
C ARG A 967 32.79 -3.80 35.42
N HIS A 968 32.76 -2.60 34.84
CA HIS A 968 33.84 -2.15 33.97
C HIS A 968 34.74 -1.13 34.67
N LEU A 969 36.03 -1.25 34.38
CA LEU A 969 37.11 -0.51 35.01
C LEU A 969 37.03 0.99 34.67
N TRP A 970 36.77 1.82 35.67
CA TRP A 970 37.24 3.20 35.64
C TRP A 970 38.77 3.17 35.54
N ARG A 971 39.34 3.42 34.35
CA ARG A 971 40.74 3.85 34.22
C ARG A 971 40.86 5.30 34.67
N GLN A 972 40.78 5.52 35.99
CA GLN A 972 41.44 6.68 36.58
C GLN A 972 42.95 6.43 36.63
N GLY A 973 43.73 7.43 36.23
CA GLY A 973 45.14 7.45 36.57
C GLY A 973 45.30 7.60 38.09
N HIS A 974 46.11 6.72 38.68
CA HIS A 974 46.60 6.78 40.06
C HIS A 974 45.57 6.94 41.20
N GLY A 975 45.18 5.80 41.78
CA GLY A 975 45.22 5.63 43.23
C GLY A 975 44.14 6.31 44.08
N GLY A 976 42.87 5.91 43.91
CA GLY A 976 41.79 6.21 44.86
C GLY A 976 40.80 5.04 44.96
N GLN A 977 40.33 4.70 46.16
CA GLN A 977 39.34 3.63 46.34
C GLN A 977 37.94 4.03 45.85
N VAL A 978 37.16 3.04 45.42
CA VAL A 978 35.78 3.20 44.97
C VAL A 978 34.89 3.69 46.12
N GLY A 979 34.34 4.90 45.97
CA GLY A 979 33.37 5.48 46.89
C GLY A 979 32.46 6.48 46.18
N LYS A 980 31.14 6.31 46.37
CA LYS A 980 30.01 7.20 46.02
C LYS A 980 30.31 8.46 45.18
N LEU A 981 29.69 8.54 44.00
CA LEU A 981 29.53 9.77 43.21
C LEU A 981 28.61 10.76 43.94
N HIS A 982 29.16 11.48 44.92
CA HIS A 982 28.53 12.65 45.54
C HIS A 982 29.38 13.89 45.28
N ARG A 983 28.83 14.80 44.47
CA ARG A 983 29.36 16.15 44.17
C ARG A 983 30.80 16.17 43.68
N VAL A 984 30.97 16.08 42.36
CA VAL A 984 32.14 16.66 41.70
C VAL A 984 31.77 18.10 41.36
N ALA A 985 32.34 19.05 42.10
CA ALA A 985 32.41 20.43 41.63
C ALA A 985 33.64 20.55 40.73
N LEU A 986 33.44 21.02 39.50
CA LEU A 986 34.43 21.69 38.67
C LEU A 986 34.08 23.17 38.71
#